data_AF-A0A372DN07-F1
#
_entry.id   AF-A0A372DN07-F1
#
_cell.length_a   1.000
_cell.length_b   1.000
_cell.length_c   1.000
_cell.angle_alpha   90.00
_cell.angle_beta   90.00
_cell.angle_gamma   90.00
#
_symmetry.space_group_name_H-M   'P 1'
#
loop_
_entity.id
_entity.type
_entity.pdbx_description
1 polymer ?
#
loop_
_entity_poly.entity_id
_entity_poly.type
_entity_poly.pdbx_seq_one_letter_code
_entity_poly.pdbx_strand_id
1 'polypeptide(L)'
;METLVWENTMGDRTRWGLLAVLVGCGLGVAAPPAIAQDYRSSQGLVNFADWCRQRDRLDPAARHTVGALLRVAKTQDCEQAWRNLAELSVLDLSNQNIQDVSPIASFNHWRALSLPGNQIRDLRPLAGMSSLRQLILGFNQVQDLSPLKDLNQLEMLDLTRNQITALPQEPGLARLRSLILLGNPLRQHTCPFRPITVCLFDDPGAPLTARAQAAIDQGNWPEAIAQLQQARDQYQALGDRSRLAKTQVQLGNVYLQLGEFARALEVQQAAHGVIAETGDRPTIGLVMANLTETYERLGQYHQAEAWLDRAIANAAEQATAAIPLDGGLYELPKQQGYLAAWLSQVQLRQGKAAQAVVSAQQGVQFYNLLPEDYPGKAIGMTKAQLMLGEALRVVGRRSEARSALEQVRQLAQTHGDRPGEAQAWEQLALLANDAGDREQARAGFEAALAIHRSTGARAEEGRLLTRLGEFYWGQGAAPQAIDHLFQAIERWESVRPGLSDDNKIALADTQAQTYRLLQEALIAQGQAGQALEVAERARARAFVELLAARSGHLANQPNPAASPPPTLSQIQQLARDRRLTLVEYTIGQRSLHIWVVNPQGDVTLRTVSVAGDSAEATLATQIQNLRRTLPQGQLLAAELRRQLNGLHRQLIAPIADLLPTDPQEPVAIVPQGLLFLVPFAALQADDGQMLIDRHSLFLTPAIDVLRLQFAENPPDRALASDVVVGVDRAALVVGNPVMPAVPPVWGAAPSPLSNLPGAESEARQVAQLLQVKPLLGAQATKGEILNRITQARRIHLATHGLLDDLGNSGMPGAIALAPAAGDDGLLSAGEIMELRLAAELVVLSACDTGRGRITGDGVLGLSRSFLAAGADRVVVTLWKIPDEPTAILMGHFYAALQQGRSPVAALRQAMIQTRDRYSNPFQWAAFTAVGRPD
;
A
#
# COMPACT_ATOMS: atom_id res chain seq x y z
N MET A 1 27.47 10.86 -47.48
CA MET A 1 27.69 9.90 -48.59
C MET A 1 26.86 8.68 -48.26
N GLU A 2 25.77 8.32 -48.91
CA GLU A 2 25.01 8.87 -50.04
C GLU A 2 23.52 8.62 -49.73
N THR A 3 22.70 9.56 -50.19
CA THR A 3 21.23 9.61 -50.18
C THR A 3 20.60 8.60 -51.14
N LEU A 4 19.40 8.10 -50.85
CA LEU A 4 18.32 7.91 -51.84
C LEU A 4 16.95 7.56 -51.19
N VAL A 5 16.15 8.62 -51.06
CA VAL A 5 14.70 8.79 -51.28
C VAL A 5 13.79 7.54 -51.37
N TRP A 6 12.78 7.53 -50.50
CA TRP A 6 11.51 6.82 -50.65
C TRP A 6 10.52 7.64 -51.48
N GLU A 7 9.86 7.05 -52.48
CA GLU A 7 8.62 7.57 -53.06
C GLU A 7 7.49 6.54 -52.90
N ASN A 8 6.38 7.03 -52.34
CA ASN A 8 5.09 6.36 -52.20
C ASN A 8 4.42 6.11 -53.56
N THR A 9 3.71 4.99 -53.71
CA THR A 9 2.36 4.99 -54.31
C THR A 9 1.55 3.77 -53.84
N MET A 10 0.29 4.04 -53.50
CA MET A 10 -0.74 3.09 -53.08
C MET A 10 -1.17 2.14 -54.22
N GLY A 11 -1.61 0.93 -53.88
CA GLY A 11 -2.45 0.12 -54.78
C GLY A 11 -2.50 -1.38 -54.50
N ASP A 12 -3.55 -1.81 -53.79
CA ASP A 12 -4.27 -3.08 -53.94
C ASP A 12 -3.67 -4.45 -53.49
N ARG A 13 -4.35 -5.01 -52.49
CA ARG A 13 -4.85 -6.39 -52.32
C ARG A 13 -3.93 -7.61 -52.56
N THR A 14 -3.73 -8.34 -51.45
CA THR A 14 -3.70 -9.81 -51.30
C THR A 14 -2.68 -10.61 -52.13
N ARG A 15 -1.67 -11.17 -51.45
CA ARG A 15 -1.36 -12.64 -51.42
C ARG A 15 -0.07 -12.89 -50.63
N TRP A 16 -0.15 -13.86 -49.72
CA TRP A 16 0.99 -14.40 -48.97
C TRP A 16 1.98 -15.08 -49.91
N GLY A 17 3.22 -14.60 -49.95
CA GLY A 17 4.32 -15.15 -50.73
C GLY A 17 5.42 -15.73 -49.85
N LEU A 18 5.60 -17.05 -49.95
CA LEU A 18 6.83 -17.86 -49.93
C LEU A 18 8.11 -17.26 -49.30
N LEU A 19 8.64 -17.97 -48.30
CA LEU A 19 10.06 -17.95 -47.91
C LEU A 19 10.58 -19.40 -47.94
N ALA A 20 11.43 -19.70 -48.93
CA ALA A 20 12.28 -20.89 -48.97
C ALA A 20 13.73 -20.43 -49.09
N VAL A 21 14.53 -20.68 -48.06
CA VAL A 21 15.98 -20.49 -48.07
C VAL A 21 16.63 -21.81 -48.50
N LEU A 22 17.42 -21.74 -49.57
CA LEU A 22 18.25 -22.83 -50.10
C LEU A 22 19.58 -22.90 -49.32
N VAL A 23 19.87 -24.06 -48.71
CA VAL A 23 21.24 -24.60 -48.56
C VAL A 23 21.18 -26.13 -48.75
N GLY A 24 21.64 -26.60 -49.92
CA GLY A 24 22.18 -27.96 -50.11
C GLY A 24 23.69 -27.95 -49.82
N CYS A 25 24.41 -29.05 -49.63
CA CYS A 25 24.18 -30.43 -50.02
C CYS A 25 24.94 -31.37 -49.06
N GLY A 26 24.37 -32.55 -48.83
CA GLY A 26 25.05 -33.72 -48.27
C GLY A 26 24.21 -34.94 -48.59
N LEU A 27 24.53 -35.62 -49.69
CA LEU A 27 23.84 -36.81 -50.19
C LEU A 27 23.88 -37.94 -49.16
N GLY A 28 22.73 -38.20 -48.55
CA GLY A 28 22.42 -39.46 -47.88
C GLY A 28 21.08 -39.94 -48.42
N VAL A 29 21.08 -41.02 -49.18
CA VAL A 29 19.86 -41.70 -49.63
C VAL A 29 19.20 -42.29 -48.38
N ALA A 30 18.32 -41.52 -47.73
CA ALA A 30 17.47 -42.02 -46.67
C ALA A 30 16.34 -42.82 -47.32
N ALA A 31 16.24 -44.09 -46.96
CA ALA A 31 15.06 -44.90 -47.25
C ALA A 31 13.79 -44.17 -46.74
N PRO A 32 12.63 -44.31 -47.41
CA PRO A 32 11.39 -43.71 -46.93
C PRO A 32 11.08 -44.19 -45.51
N PRO A 33 10.57 -43.32 -44.62
CA PRO A 33 10.24 -43.73 -43.26
C PRO A 33 9.19 -44.84 -43.29
N ALA A 34 9.35 -45.84 -42.42
CA ALA A 34 8.38 -46.90 -42.26
C ALA A 34 7.01 -46.31 -41.88
N ILE A 35 6.00 -46.62 -42.70
CA ILE A 35 4.62 -46.15 -42.55
C ILE A 35 3.96 -46.98 -41.44
N ALA A 36 3.53 -46.31 -40.37
CA ALA A 36 2.84 -46.94 -39.25
C ALA A 36 1.43 -47.44 -39.66
N GLN A 37 1.05 -48.63 -39.18
CA GLN A 37 -0.17 -49.37 -39.53
C GLN A 37 -1.37 -49.14 -38.55
N ASP A 38 -1.35 -48.09 -37.73
CA ASP A 38 -2.24 -48.05 -36.55
C ASP A 38 -3.61 -47.38 -36.73
N TYR A 39 -4.03 -47.05 -37.97
CA TYR A 39 -5.42 -46.66 -38.24
C TYR A 39 -6.10 -47.67 -39.16
N ARG A 40 -7.07 -48.42 -38.61
CA ARG A 40 -8.08 -49.16 -39.41
C ARG A 40 -9.37 -48.36 -39.41
N SER A 41 -9.81 -47.93 -40.59
CA SER A 41 -11.16 -47.39 -40.73
C SER A 41 -12.20 -48.45 -40.39
N SER A 42 -13.43 -48.04 -40.07
CA SER A 42 -14.57 -48.95 -39.90
C SER A 42 -14.86 -49.83 -41.12
N GLN A 43 -14.28 -49.48 -42.29
CA GLN A 43 -14.36 -50.19 -43.57
C GLN A 43 -13.09 -51.02 -43.89
N GLY A 44 -12.12 -51.10 -42.97
CA GLY A 44 -10.90 -51.92 -43.13
C GLY A 44 -9.83 -51.32 -44.05
N LEU A 45 -9.91 -50.02 -44.37
CA LEU A 45 -8.96 -49.31 -45.24
C LEU A 45 -7.74 -48.83 -44.42
N VAL A 46 -6.53 -49.04 -44.94
CA VAL A 46 -5.27 -48.85 -44.20
C VAL A 46 -4.54 -47.58 -44.62
N ASN A 47 -4.53 -47.24 -45.91
CA ASN A 47 -3.86 -46.03 -46.42
C ASN A 47 -4.68 -45.30 -47.50
N PHE A 48 -4.25 -44.09 -47.87
CA PHE A 48 -4.95 -43.29 -48.90
C PHE A 48 -5.12 -44.00 -50.24
N ALA A 49 -4.15 -44.84 -50.66
CA ALA A 49 -4.27 -45.59 -51.91
C ALA A 49 -5.45 -46.58 -51.87
N ASP A 50 -5.75 -47.17 -50.72
CA ASP A 50 -6.94 -48.01 -50.50
C ASP A 50 -8.24 -47.22 -50.64
N TRP A 51 -8.31 -46.05 -50.00
CA TRP A 51 -9.45 -45.13 -50.11
C TRP A 51 -9.69 -44.70 -51.57
N CYS A 52 -8.62 -44.36 -52.29
CA CYS A 52 -8.71 -43.95 -53.68
C CYS A 52 -9.17 -45.08 -54.62
N ARG A 53 -8.68 -46.31 -54.44
CA ARG A 53 -9.09 -47.48 -55.25
C ARG A 53 -10.53 -47.86 -55.02
N GLN A 54 -11.04 -47.67 -53.81
CA GLN A 54 -12.41 -48.00 -53.44
C GLN A 54 -13.38 -46.82 -53.56
N ARG A 55 -12.96 -45.69 -54.16
CA ARG A 55 -13.72 -44.43 -54.21
C ARG A 55 -15.18 -44.56 -54.64
N ASP A 56 -15.48 -45.48 -55.55
CA ASP A 56 -16.84 -45.66 -56.07
C ASP A 56 -17.78 -46.31 -55.05
N ARG A 57 -17.23 -47.05 -54.08
CA ARG A 57 -17.95 -47.73 -52.98
C ARG A 57 -18.00 -46.92 -51.69
N LEU A 58 -17.27 -45.80 -51.61
CA LEU A 58 -17.25 -44.92 -50.45
C LEU A 58 -18.56 -44.14 -50.31
N ASP A 59 -18.87 -43.75 -49.08
CA ASP A 59 -19.93 -42.77 -48.81
C ASP A 59 -19.61 -41.43 -49.51
N PRO A 60 -20.63 -40.65 -49.91
CA PRO A 60 -20.43 -39.42 -50.68
C PRO A 60 -19.44 -38.44 -50.03
N ALA A 61 -19.43 -38.32 -48.70
CA ALA A 61 -18.51 -37.47 -47.95
C ALA A 61 -17.06 -37.93 -48.09
N ALA A 62 -16.77 -39.22 -47.88
CA ALA A 62 -15.44 -39.80 -48.03
C ALA A 62 -14.94 -39.73 -49.48
N ARG A 63 -15.82 -40.02 -50.45
CA ARG A 63 -15.51 -39.91 -51.89
C ARG A 63 -15.12 -38.50 -52.28
N HIS A 64 -15.82 -37.51 -51.73
CA HIS A 64 -15.52 -36.09 -51.98
C HIS A 64 -14.13 -35.69 -51.45
N THR A 65 -13.77 -36.13 -50.24
CA THR A 65 -12.44 -35.92 -49.67
C THR A 65 -11.34 -36.57 -50.52
N VAL A 66 -11.56 -37.80 -50.99
CA VAL A 66 -10.64 -38.46 -51.94
C VAL A 66 -10.47 -37.64 -53.22
N GLY A 67 -11.55 -37.12 -53.78
CA GLY A 67 -11.50 -36.24 -54.96
C GLY A 67 -10.75 -34.93 -54.71
N ALA A 68 -10.84 -34.36 -53.51
CA ALA A 68 -10.05 -33.19 -53.13
C ALA A 68 -8.55 -33.53 -53.05
N LEU A 69 -8.20 -34.66 -52.44
CA LEU A 69 -6.82 -35.12 -52.30
C LEU A 69 -6.17 -35.47 -53.65
N LEU A 70 -6.91 -36.05 -54.60
CA LEU A 70 -6.41 -36.30 -55.96
C LEU A 70 -6.11 -35.00 -56.71
N ARG A 71 -6.91 -33.93 -56.49
CA ARG A 71 -6.63 -32.60 -57.04
C ARG A 71 -5.35 -32.00 -56.46
N VAL A 72 -5.14 -32.14 -55.14
CA VAL A 72 -3.89 -31.71 -54.49
C VAL A 72 -2.69 -32.51 -55.01
N ALA A 73 -2.84 -33.82 -55.15
CA ALA A 73 -1.81 -34.72 -55.65
C ALA A 73 -1.52 -34.58 -57.15
N LYS A 74 -2.38 -33.85 -57.89
CA LYS A 74 -2.32 -33.62 -59.34
C LYS A 74 -2.22 -34.89 -60.18
N THR A 75 -2.86 -35.97 -59.72
CA THR A 75 -2.88 -37.25 -60.43
C THR A 75 -4.17 -38.02 -60.11
N GLN A 76 -4.57 -38.90 -61.02
CA GLN A 76 -5.69 -39.84 -60.84
C GLN A 76 -5.21 -41.25 -60.46
N ASP A 77 -3.90 -41.50 -60.53
CA ASP A 77 -3.28 -42.75 -60.09
C ASP A 77 -3.19 -42.77 -58.56
N CYS A 78 -3.84 -43.75 -57.93
CA CYS A 78 -3.97 -43.83 -56.48
C CYS A 78 -2.63 -44.04 -55.75
N GLU A 79 -1.70 -44.80 -56.33
CA GLU A 79 -0.39 -45.06 -55.72
C GLU A 79 0.53 -43.85 -55.86
N GLN A 80 0.51 -43.21 -57.04
CA GLN A 80 1.24 -41.96 -57.25
C GLN A 80 0.68 -40.84 -56.38
N ALA A 81 -0.64 -40.76 -56.23
CA ALA A 81 -1.27 -39.76 -55.38
C ALA A 81 -0.87 -39.92 -53.92
N TRP A 82 -0.85 -41.16 -53.41
CA TRP A 82 -0.41 -41.45 -52.06
C TRP A 82 1.05 -41.02 -51.82
N ARG A 83 1.96 -41.31 -52.76
CA ARG A 83 3.36 -40.86 -52.68
C ARG A 83 3.48 -39.35 -52.70
N ASN A 84 2.82 -38.67 -53.64
CA ASN A 84 2.83 -37.21 -53.74
C ASN A 84 2.35 -36.54 -52.44
N LEU A 85 1.32 -37.09 -51.79
CA LEU A 85 0.80 -36.58 -50.52
C LEU A 85 1.72 -36.92 -49.33
N ALA A 86 2.42 -38.05 -49.37
CA ALA A 86 3.38 -38.46 -48.35
C ALA A 86 4.70 -37.65 -48.36
N GLU A 87 4.99 -36.92 -49.44
CA GLU A 87 6.13 -35.99 -49.51
C GLU A 87 5.81 -34.61 -48.92
N LEU A 88 4.52 -34.32 -48.66
CA LEU A 88 4.11 -33.03 -48.11
C LEU A 88 4.44 -32.97 -46.62
N SER A 89 4.79 -31.77 -46.15
CA SER A 89 4.85 -31.44 -44.71
C SER A 89 3.69 -30.56 -44.27
N VAL A 90 3.00 -29.93 -45.22
CA VAL A 90 1.88 -29.01 -45.01
C VAL A 90 0.79 -29.37 -46.01
N LEU A 91 -0.44 -29.50 -45.53
CA LEU A 91 -1.61 -29.71 -46.38
C LEU A 91 -2.65 -28.62 -46.13
N ASP A 92 -3.20 -28.07 -47.22
CA ASP A 92 -4.33 -27.14 -47.20
C ASP A 92 -5.51 -27.71 -48.01
N LEU A 93 -6.65 -27.83 -47.35
CA LEU A 93 -7.94 -28.30 -47.86
C LEU A 93 -9.07 -27.32 -47.49
N SER A 94 -8.76 -26.03 -47.45
CA SER A 94 -9.72 -24.95 -47.15
C SER A 94 -10.86 -24.87 -48.17
N ASN A 95 -12.09 -24.60 -47.68
CA ASN A 95 -13.28 -24.30 -48.49
C ASN A 95 -13.62 -25.38 -49.53
N GLN A 96 -13.47 -26.65 -49.16
CA GLN A 96 -13.73 -27.77 -50.05
C GLN A 96 -15.04 -28.50 -49.72
N ASN A 97 -15.90 -28.01 -48.82
CA ASN A 97 -17.12 -28.73 -48.37
C ASN A 97 -16.83 -30.16 -47.84
N ILE A 98 -15.68 -30.35 -47.20
CA ILE A 98 -15.28 -31.65 -46.63
C ILE A 98 -16.10 -31.92 -45.35
N GLN A 99 -16.62 -33.14 -45.23
CA GLN A 99 -17.33 -33.62 -44.03
C GLN A 99 -16.57 -34.74 -43.32
N ASP A 100 -16.02 -35.68 -44.10
CA ASP A 100 -15.29 -36.85 -43.59
C ASP A 100 -13.79 -36.72 -43.87
N VAL A 101 -12.98 -36.67 -42.81
CA VAL A 101 -11.51 -36.59 -42.87
C VAL A 101 -10.84 -37.96 -42.69
N SER A 102 -11.59 -39.06 -42.66
CA SER A 102 -11.02 -40.42 -42.60
C SER A 102 -9.97 -40.73 -43.67
N PRO A 103 -10.10 -40.25 -44.93
CA PRO A 103 -9.10 -40.52 -45.96
C PRO A 103 -7.71 -39.91 -45.71
N ILE A 104 -7.56 -38.96 -44.77
CA ILE A 104 -6.26 -38.36 -44.43
C ILE A 104 -5.58 -38.98 -43.21
N ALA A 105 -6.25 -39.88 -42.48
CA ALA A 105 -5.77 -40.40 -41.20
C ALA A 105 -4.41 -41.12 -41.27
N SER A 106 -4.04 -41.67 -42.43
CA SER A 106 -2.76 -42.38 -42.61
C SER A 106 -1.52 -41.47 -42.70
N PHE A 107 -1.69 -40.15 -42.79
CA PHE A 107 -0.58 -39.19 -42.97
C PHE A 107 -0.11 -38.58 -41.64
N ASN A 108 0.49 -39.40 -40.77
CA ASN A 108 0.90 -39.00 -39.41
C ASN A 108 2.18 -38.13 -39.31
N HIS A 109 2.81 -37.79 -40.45
CA HIS A 109 4.07 -37.04 -40.52
C HIS A 109 3.89 -35.55 -40.86
N TRP A 110 2.68 -35.11 -41.23
CA TRP A 110 2.43 -33.71 -41.54
C TRP A 110 2.65 -32.82 -40.31
N ARG A 111 3.25 -31.64 -40.55
CA ARG A 111 3.51 -30.61 -39.54
C ARG A 111 2.41 -29.58 -39.45
N ALA A 112 1.73 -29.28 -40.56
CA ALA A 112 0.61 -28.35 -40.56
C ALA A 112 -0.54 -28.86 -41.43
N LEU A 113 -1.76 -28.73 -40.90
CA LEU A 113 -2.99 -29.12 -41.58
C LEU A 113 -4.02 -27.98 -41.50
N SER A 114 -4.44 -27.48 -42.67
CA SER A 114 -5.44 -26.43 -42.79
C SER A 114 -6.72 -26.98 -43.42
N LEU A 115 -7.82 -26.89 -42.66
CA LEU A 115 -9.17 -27.36 -43.02
C LEU A 115 -10.29 -26.32 -42.80
N PRO A 116 -10.06 -25.00 -42.86
CA PRO A 116 -11.12 -24.04 -42.57
C PRO A 116 -12.21 -23.99 -43.65
N GLY A 117 -13.43 -23.61 -43.25
CA GLY A 117 -14.56 -23.41 -44.18
C GLY A 117 -15.12 -24.73 -44.74
N ASN A 118 -15.14 -25.77 -43.91
CA ASN A 118 -15.66 -27.09 -44.25
C ASN A 118 -16.86 -27.43 -43.36
N GLN A 119 -17.26 -28.70 -43.32
CA GLN A 119 -18.42 -29.19 -42.55
C GLN A 119 -18.01 -30.34 -41.61
N ILE A 120 -16.79 -30.28 -41.07
CA ILE A 120 -16.18 -31.34 -40.25
C ILE A 120 -16.82 -31.33 -38.86
N ARG A 121 -17.20 -32.52 -38.39
CA ARG A 121 -17.72 -32.76 -37.02
C ARG A 121 -16.83 -33.71 -36.21
N ASP A 122 -16.34 -34.77 -36.86
CA ASP A 122 -15.61 -35.86 -36.21
C ASP A 122 -14.10 -35.69 -36.38
N LEU A 123 -13.40 -35.54 -35.26
CA LEU A 123 -11.94 -35.39 -35.23
C LEU A 123 -11.19 -36.69 -34.92
N ARG A 124 -11.88 -37.81 -34.67
CA ARG A 124 -11.25 -39.11 -34.39
C ARG A 124 -10.21 -39.53 -35.45
N PRO A 125 -10.41 -39.28 -36.75
CA PRO A 125 -9.40 -39.63 -37.74
C PRO A 125 -8.07 -38.87 -37.61
N LEU A 126 -8.04 -37.76 -36.86
CA LEU A 126 -6.83 -36.94 -36.67
C LEU A 126 -6.02 -37.36 -35.43
N ALA A 127 -6.54 -38.25 -34.58
CA ALA A 127 -5.94 -38.58 -33.28
C ALA A 127 -4.50 -39.13 -33.38
N GLY A 128 -4.17 -39.84 -34.47
CA GLY A 128 -2.85 -40.43 -34.71
C GLY A 128 -1.81 -39.50 -35.35
N MET A 129 -2.15 -38.24 -35.62
CA MET A 129 -1.28 -37.31 -36.36
C MET A 129 -0.25 -36.61 -35.44
N SER A 130 0.54 -37.41 -34.71
CA SER A 130 1.45 -36.96 -33.63
C SER A 130 2.54 -35.96 -34.03
N SER A 131 2.79 -35.79 -35.33
CA SER A 131 3.77 -34.82 -35.86
C SER A 131 3.21 -33.41 -36.09
N LEU A 132 1.88 -33.23 -35.96
CA LEU A 132 1.23 -31.94 -36.18
C LEU A 132 1.71 -30.91 -35.16
N ARG A 133 2.07 -29.73 -35.68
CA ARG A 133 2.37 -28.52 -34.93
C ARG A 133 1.30 -27.45 -35.10
N GLN A 134 0.65 -27.41 -36.27
CA GLN A 134 -0.40 -26.44 -36.55
C GLN A 134 -1.64 -27.15 -37.12
N LEU A 135 -2.80 -26.86 -36.54
CA LEU A 135 -4.08 -27.39 -36.99
C LEU A 135 -5.11 -26.27 -37.06
N ILE A 136 -5.60 -25.98 -38.28
CA ILE A 136 -6.58 -24.93 -38.53
C ILE A 136 -7.92 -25.57 -38.91
N LEU A 137 -8.92 -25.44 -38.05
CA LEU A 137 -10.25 -26.03 -38.16
C LEU A 137 -11.35 -24.96 -38.10
N GLY A 138 -11.03 -23.69 -38.33
CA GLY A 138 -12.02 -22.61 -38.28
C GLY A 138 -13.21 -22.82 -39.23
N PHE A 139 -14.39 -22.33 -38.88
CA PHE A 139 -15.61 -22.41 -39.69
C PHE A 139 -15.98 -23.87 -40.03
N ASN A 140 -16.13 -24.70 -39.01
CA ASN A 140 -16.57 -26.09 -39.10
C ASN A 140 -17.73 -26.36 -38.10
N GLN A 141 -18.00 -27.62 -37.77
CA GLN A 141 -19.07 -28.04 -36.88
C GLN A 141 -18.55 -28.91 -35.73
N VAL A 142 -17.31 -28.67 -35.30
CA VAL A 142 -16.63 -29.42 -34.23
C VAL A 142 -17.28 -29.12 -32.88
N GLN A 143 -17.48 -30.18 -32.07
CA GLN A 143 -18.00 -30.08 -30.70
C GLN A 143 -17.05 -30.72 -29.66
N ASP A 144 -16.41 -31.84 -30.02
CA ASP A 144 -15.55 -32.62 -29.12
C ASP A 144 -14.08 -32.51 -29.51
N LEU A 145 -13.25 -32.06 -28.56
CA LEU A 145 -11.80 -31.92 -28.70
C LEU A 145 -11.02 -33.12 -28.13
N SER A 146 -11.69 -34.05 -27.44
CA SER A 146 -11.06 -35.22 -26.82
C SER A 146 -10.17 -36.04 -27.77
N PRO A 147 -10.51 -36.19 -29.07
CA PRO A 147 -9.64 -36.89 -30.02
C PRO A 147 -8.25 -36.27 -30.21
N LEU A 148 -8.07 -34.98 -29.90
CA LEU A 148 -6.80 -34.28 -30.10
C LEU A 148 -5.86 -34.37 -28.89
N LYS A 149 -6.30 -34.92 -27.75
CA LYS A 149 -5.59 -34.83 -26.46
C LYS A 149 -4.12 -35.28 -26.52
N ASP A 150 -3.79 -36.26 -27.37
CA ASP A 150 -2.46 -36.88 -27.44
C ASP A 150 -1.53 -36.20 -28.46
N LEU A 151 -1.98 -35.13 -29.13
CA LEU A 151 -1.17 -34.37 -30.10
C LEU A 151 -0.18 -33.42 -29.41
N ASN A 152 0.75 -33.98 -28.64
CA ASN A 152 1.67 -33.23 -27.75
C ASN A 152 2.70 -32.34 -28.48
N GLN A 153 2.79 -32.41 -29.81
CA GLN A 153 3.60 -31.50 -30.62
C GLN A 153 2.83 -30.29 -31.14
N LEU A 154 1.51 -30.23 -30.92
CA LEU A 154 0.67 -29.15 -31.41
C LEU A 154 1.00 -27.85 -30.68
N GLU A 155 1.42 -26.85 -31.45
CA GLU A 155 1.80 -25.51 -30.99
C GLU A 155 0.66 -24.50 -31.23
N MET A 156 -0.14 -24.69 -32.28
CA MET A 156 -1.26 -23.82 -32.64
C MET A 156 -2.50 -24.62 -33.07
N LEU A 157 -3.65 -24.26 -32.50
CA LEU A 157 -4.95 -24.82 -32.82
C LEU A 157 -5.97 -23.69 -33.03
N ASP A 158 -6.51 -23.57 -34.25
CA ASP A 158 -7.58 -22.62 -34.56
C ASP A 158 -8.92 -23.36 -34.70
N LEU A 159 -9.86 -23.02 -33.82
CA LEU A 159 -11.22 -23.57 -33.77
C LEU A 159 -12.28 -22.47 -33.91
N THR A 160 -11.93 -21.34 -34.52
CA THR A 160 -12.84 -20.21 -34.74
C THR A 160 -14.17 -20.67 -35.35
N ARG A 161 -15.31 -20.22 -34.83
CA ARG A 161 -16.67 -20.52 -35.33
C ARG A 161 -16.92 -22.02 -35.51
N ASN A 162 -16.89 -22.75 -34.41
CA ASN A 162 -17.34 -24.13 -34.28
C ASN A 162 -18.51 -24.21 -33.28
N GLN A 163 -18.80 -25.39 -32.74
CA GLN A 163 -19.93 -25.65 -31.83
C GLN A 163 -19.47 -26.11 -30.44
N ILE A 164 -18.30 -25.64 -30.00
CA ILE A 164 -17.68 -26.07 -28.73
C ILE A 164 -18.36 -25.35 -27.56
N THR A 165 -18.88 -26.11 -26.59
CA THR A 165 -19.57 -25.54 -25.41
C THR A 165 -18.75 -25.57 -24.12
N ALA A 166 -17.70 -26.41 -24.05
CA ALA A 166 -16.79 -26.52 -22.92
C ALA A 166 -15.42 -27.05 -23.37
N LEU A 167 -14.37 -26.72 -22.61
CA LEU A 167 -13.02 -27.27 -22.79
C LEU A 167 -12.77 -28.46 -21.85
N PRO A 168 -11.92 -29.42 -22.26
CA PRO A 168 -11.55 -30.56 -21.41
C PRO A 168 -10.80 -30.11 -20.15
N GLN A 169 -11.03 -30.80 -19.03
CA GLN A 169 -10.43 -30.49 -17.71
C GLN A 169 -8.99 -30.99 -17.56
N GLU A 170 -8.62 -32.06 -18.28
CA GLU A 170 -7.26 -32.59 -18.32
C GLU A 170 -6.55 -32.06 -19.58
N PRO A 171 -5.54 -31.17 -19.44
CA PRO A 171 -4.86 -30.63 -20.60
C PRO A 171 -3.90 -31.69 -21.17
N GLY A 172 -4.37 -32.45 -22.17
CA GLY A 172 -3.49 -32.91 -23.25
C GLY A 172 -2.96 -31.71 -24.04
N LEU A 173 -1.99 -31.87 -24.96
CA LEU A 173 -1.39 -30.76 -25.75
C LEU A 173 -0.35 -29.90 -24.99
N ALA A 174 0.66 -30.53 -24.38
CA ALA A 174 1.65 -29.87 -23.53
C ALA A 174 2.48 -28.74 -24.18
N ARG A 175 2.49 -28.62 -25.52
CA ARG A 175 3.25 -27.59 -26.27
C ARG A 175 2.38 -26.48 -26.87
N LEU A 176 1.09 -26.47 -26.56
CA LEU A 176 0.15 -25.51 -27.13
C LEU A 176 0.50 -24.08 -26.67
N ARG A 177 0.68 -23.19 -27.64
CA ARG A 177 1.00 -21.77 -27.42
C ARG A 177 -0.16 -20.86 -27.84
N SER A 178 -1.04 -21.35 -28.71
CA SER A 178 -2.19 -20.59 -29.19
C SER A 178 -3.37 -21.52 -29.45
N LEU A 179 -4.49 -21.24 -28.81
CA LEU A 179 -5.78 -21.90 -28.96
C LEU A 179 -6.85 -20.85 -29.26
N ILE A 180 -7.27 -20.73 -30.52
CA ILE A 180 -8.25 -19.73 -30.95
C ILE A 180 -9.65 -20.33 -30.89
N LEU A 181 -10.53 -19.77 -30.05
CA LEU A 181 -11.88 -20.28 -29.77
C LEU A 181 -12.99 -19.28 -30.12
N LEU A 182 -12.67 -18.21 -30.84
CA LEU A 182 -13.60 -17.14 -31.19
C LEU A 182 -14.87 -17.67 -31.89
N GLY A 183 -16.04 -17.15 -31.53
CA GLY A 183 -17.32 -17.53 -32.12
C GLY A 183 -17.82 -18.94 -31.77
N ASN A 184 -17.40 -19.49 -30.63
CA ASN A 184 -17.93 -20.75 -30.09
C ASN A 184 -18.91 -20.52 -28.94
N PRO A 185 -19.96 -21.34 -28.76
CA PRO A 185 -20.96 -21.21 -27.70
C PRO A 185 -20.45 -21.70 -26.32
N LEU A 186 -19.28 -21.23 -25.88
CA LEU A 186 -18.66 -21.61 -24.60
C LEU A 186 -19.42 -21.04 -23.40
N ARG A 187 -19.64 -21.85 -22.36
CA ARG A 187 -20.28 -21.42 -21.11
C ARG A 187 -19.35 -20.70 -20.13
N GLN A 188 -18.04 -20.96 -20.25
CA GLN A 188 -16.98 -20.42 -19.40
C GLN A 188 -15.76 -20.13 -20.30
N HIS A 189 -15.07 -19.04 -20.02
CA HIS A 189 -13.84 -18.58 -20.66
C HIS A 189 -12.63 -18.91 -19.76
N THR A 190 -12.65 -20.07 -19.12
CA THR A 190 -11.53 -20.56 -18.30
C THR A 190 -10.58 -21.37 -19.18
N CYS A 191 -9.33 -20.92 -19.27
CA CYS A 191 -8.30 -21.66 -19.98
C CYS A 191 -7.72 -22.77 -19.08
N PRO A 192 -7.77 -24.06 -19.49
CA PRO A 192 -7.16 -25.15 -18.73
C PRO A 192 -5.63 -25.21 -18.90
N PHE A 193 -5.07 -24.42 -19.81
CA PHE A 193 -3.65 -24.35 -20.10
C PHE A 193 -2.97 -23.24 -19.28
N ARG A 194 -1.67 -23.44 -19.01
CA ARG A 194 -0.81 -22.40 -18.43
C ARG A 194 0.29 -22.02 -19.43
N PRO A 195 0.51 -20.72 -19.67
CA PRO A 195 -0.24 -19.58 -19.11
C PRO A 195 -1.68 -19.52 -19.66
N ILE A 196 -2.60 -18.92 -18.89
CA ILE A 196 -4.02 -18.84 -19.29
C ILE A 196 -4.25 -18.06 -20.60
N THR A 197 -3.25 -17.29 -21.03
CA THR A 197 -3.21 -16.51 -22.28
C THR A 197 -3.13 -17.38 -23.53
N VAL A 198 -2.84 -18.69 -23.40
CA VAL A 198 -2.87 -19.64 -24.52
C VAL A 198 -4.24 -19.67 -25.19
N CYS A 199 -5.33 -19.52 -24.42
CA CYS A 199 -6.68 -19.53 -24.95
C CYS A 199 -7.15 -18.12 -25.35
N LEU A 200 -7.60 -17.97 -26.59
CA LEU A 200 -8.24 -16.75 -27.09
C LEU A 200 -9.76 -16.96 -27.20
N PHE A 201 -10.50 -16.32 -26.30
CA PHE A 201 -11.96 -16.34 -26.23
C PHE A 201 -12.59 -15.07 -26.81
N ASP A 202 -13.89 -15.16 -27.12
CA ASP A 202 -14.70 -13.98 -27.43
C ASP A 202 -14.64 -12.97 -26.28
N ASP A 203 -14.79 -11.69 -26.66
CA ASP A 203 -14.74 -10.57 -25.72
C ASP A 203 -16.08 -9.82 -25.68
N PRO A 204 -17.08 -10.34 -24.98
CA PRO A 204 -18.38 -9.69 -24.89
C PRO A 204 -18.34 -8.47 -23.95
N GLY A 205 -17.26 -8.27 -23.18
CA GLY A 205 -17.05 -7.11 -22.31
C GLY A 205 -16.32 -5.95 -22.99
N ALA A 206 -15.65 -6.17 -24.14
CA ALA A 206 -14.94 -5.14 -24.90
C ALA A 206 -15.77 -3.85 -25.17
N PRO A 207 -17.07 -3.92 -25.53
CA PRO A 207 -17.87 -2.71 -25.70
C PRO A 207 -18.02 -1.88 -24.42
N LEU A 208 -18.12 -2.55 -23.26
CA LEU A 208 -18.22 -1.88 -21.95
C LEU A 208 -16.91 -1.19 -21.60
N THR A 209 -15.78 -1.88 -21.77
CA THR A 209 -14.46 -1.27 -21.52
C THR A 209 -14.14 -0.13 -22.48
N ALA A 210 -14.61 -0.19 -23.73
CA ALA A 210 -14.45 0.90 -24.69
C ALA A 210 -15.28 2.14 -24.31
N ARG A 211 -16.53 1.94 -23.85
CA ARG A 211 -17.36 3.04 -23.31
C ARG A 211 -16.76 3.62 -22.05
N ALA A 212 -16.23 2.76 -21.17
CA ALA A 212 -15.52 3.21 -19.98
C ALA A 212 -14.32 4.09 -20.34
N GLN A 213 -13.50 3.68 -21.30
CA GLN A 213 -12.37 4.48 -21.75
C GLN A 213 -12.82 5.83 -22.34
N ALA A 214 -13.85 5.83 -23.19
CA ALA A 214 -14.40 7.08 -23.74
C ALA A 214 -14.95 8.00 -22.63
N ALA A 215 -15.56 7.43 -21.58
CA ALA A 215 -16.01 8.19 -20.42
C ALA A 215 -14.83 8.75 -19.59
N ILE A 216 -13.75 7.99 -19.43
CA ILE A 216 -12.50 8.46 -18.80
C ILE A 216 -11.93 9.64 -19.58
N ASP A 217 -11.84 9.53 -20.90
CA ASP A 217 -11.29 10.58 -21.77
C ASP A 217 -12.14 11.87 -21.71
N GLN A 218 -13.44 11.74 -21.45
CA GLN A 218 -14.38 12.85 -21.25
C GLN A 218 -14.42 13.37 -19.80
N GLY A 219 -13.72 12.74 -18.86
CA GLY A 219 -13.82 13.04 -17.43
C GLY A 219 -15.17 12.65 -16.79
N ASN A 220 -15.97 11.82 -17.45
CA ASN A 220 -17.23 11.30 -16.92
C ASN A 220 -16.96 10.06 -16.04
N TRP A 221 -16.44 10.31 -14.84
CA TRP A 221 -16.05 9.26 -13.89
C TRP A 221 -17.19 8.33 -13.45
N PRO A 222 -18.42 8.81 -13.17
CA PRO A 222 -19.52 7.92 -12.79
C PRO A 222 -19.85 6.88 -13.86
N GLU A 223 -19.90 7.31 -15.13
CA GLU A 223 -20.15 6.40 -16.26
C GLU A 223 -18.98 5.42 -16.44
N ALA A 224 -17.74 5.90 -16.36
CA ALA A 224 -16.56 5.04 -16.43
C ALA A 224 -16.58 3.93 -15.37
N ILE A 225 -16.89 4.28 -14.12
CA ILE A 225 -17.01 3.33 -13.01
C ILE A 225 -18.13 2.33 -13.28
N ALA A 226 -19.31 2.77 -13.71
CA ALA A 226 -20.45 1.90 -13.99
C ALA A 226 -20.14 0.88 -15.09
N GLN A 227 -19.55 1.33 -16.20
CA GLN A 227 -19.18 0.46 -17.31
C GLN A 227 -18.07 -0.54 -16.92
N LEU A 228 -17.06 -0.12 -16.15
CA LEU A 228 -16.01 -1.01 -15.65
C LEU A 228 -16.54 -2.04 -14.65
N GLN A 229 -17.47 -1.66 -13.77
CA GLN A 229 -18.12 -2.59 -12.84
C GLN A 229 -18.94 -3.64 -13.60
N GLN A 230 -19.71 -3.23 -14.62
CA GLN A 230 -20.46 -4.16 -15.44
C GLN A 230 -19.53 -5.12 -16.21
N ALA A 231 -18.42 -4.61 -16.77
CA ALA A 231 -17.43 -5.43 -17.45
C ALA A 231 -16.77 -6.43 -16.50
N ARG A 232 -16.40 -5.98 -15.29
CA ARG A 232 -15.84 -6.83 -14.22
C ARG A 232 -16.78 -7.97 -13.89
N ASP A 233 -18.06 -7.68 -13.63
CA ASP A 233 -19.06 -8.68 -13.26
C ASP A 233 -19.28 -9.69 -14.38
N GLN A 234 -19.24 -9.24 -15.63
CA GLN A 234 -19.33 -10.09 -16.82
C GLN A 234 -18.11 -11.02 -16.96
N TYR A 235 -16.89 -10.50 -16.85
CA TYR A 235 -15.68 -11.35 -16.90
C TYR A 235 -15.60 -12.32 -15.72
N GLN A 236 -16.07 -11.91 -14.55
CA GLN A 236 -16.20 -12.79 -13.39
C GLN A 236 -17.18 -13.93 -13.65
N ALA A 237 -18.36 -13.66 -14.20
CA ALA A 237 -19.35 -14.70 -14.55
C ALA A 237 -18.84 -15.68 -15.62
N LEU A 238 -18.00 -15.19 -16.54
CA LEU A 238 -17.34 -16.01 -17.57
C LEU A 238 -16.11 -16.76 -17.04
N GLY A 239 -15.59 -16.43 -15.86
CA GLY A 239 -14.34 -17.01 -15.35
C GLY A 239 -13.08 -16.56 -16.10
N ASP A 240 -13.14 -15.42 -16.82
CA ASP A 240 -12.00 -14.83 -17.54
C ASP A 240 -11.13 -14.02 -16.57
N ARG A 241 -10.19 -14.70 -15.92
CA ARG A 241 -9.34 -14.12 -14.86
C ARG A 241 -8.42 -13.00 -15.36
N SER A 242 -7.92 -13.08 -16.60
CA SER A 242 -7.01 -12.07 -17.16
C SER A 242 -7.75 -10.76 -17.42
N ARG A 243 -8.89 -10.81 -18.12
CA ARG A 243 -9.69 -9.61 -18.39
C ARG A 243 -10.30 -9.04 -17.11
N LEU A 244 -10.74 -9.91 -16.18
CA LEU A 244 -11.21 -9.49 -14.86
C LEU A 244 -10.15 -8.65 -14.11
N ALA A 245 -8.92 -9.15 -14.01
CA ALA A 245 -7.84 -8.44 -13.32
C ALA A 245 -7.48 -7.12 -14.02
N LYS A 246 -7.44 -7.08 -15.36
CA LYS A 246 -7.19 -5.84 -16.13
C LYS A 246 -8.29 -4.80 -15.90
N THR A 247 -9.55 -5.20 -15.92
CA THR A 247 -10.69 -4.30 -15.65
C THR A 247 -10.67 -3.79 -14.21
N GLN A 248 -10.30 -4.63 -13.24
CA GLN A 248 -10.11 -4.20 -11.86
C GLN A 248 -8.96 -3.18 -11.74
N VAL A 249 -7.83 -3.37 -12.44
CA VAL A 249 -6.75 -2.36 -12.50
C VAL A 249 -7.25 -1.03 -13.08
N GLN A 250 -8.01 -1.06 -14.19
CA GLN A 250 -8.59 0.15 -14.78
C GLN A 250 -9.51 0.88 -13.78
N LEU A 251 -10.35 0.12 -13.07
CA LEU A 251 -11.23 0.67 -12.04
C LEU A 251 -10.42 1.27 -10.87
N GLY A 252 -9.35 0.59 -10.44
CA GLY A 252 -8.42 1.09 -9.44
C GLY A 252 -7.75 2.40 -9.88
N ASN A 253 -7.40 2.53 -11.15
CA ASN A 253 -6.78 3.75 -11.70
C ASN A 253 -7.76 4.93 -11.72
N VAL A 254 -9.04 4.68 -12.02
CA VAL A 254 -10.08 5.72 -11.90
C VAL A 254 -10.23 6.17 -10.45
N TYR A 255 -10.27 5.24 -9.49
CA TYR A 255 -10.31 5.60 -8.06
C TYR A 255 -9.06 6.35 -7.60
N LEU A 256 -7.87 5.97 -8.08
CA LEU A 256 -6.63 6.71 -7.80
C LEU A 256 -6.70 8.16 -8.28
N GLN A 257 -7.18 8.39 -9.51
CA GLN A 257 -7.36 9.75 -10.06
C GLN A 257 -8.32 10.56 -9.20
N LEU A 258 -9.41 9.96 -8.73
CA LEU A 258 -10.39 10.61 -7.85
C LEU A 258 -9.88 10.81 -6.42
N GLY A 259 -8.72 10.26 -6.03
CA GLY A 259 -8.25 10.27 -4.64
C GLY A 259 -8.97 9.28 -3.71
N GLU A 260 -9.69 8.29 -4.27
CA GLU A 260 -10.37 7.22 -3.53
C GLU A 260 -9.41 6.06 -3.26
N PHE A 261 -8.33 6.34 -2.54
CA PHE A 261 -7.22 5.41 -2.34
C PHE A 261 -7.63 4.09 -1.69
N ALA A 262 -8.61 4.10 -0.77
CA ALA A 262 -9.13 2.89 -0.13
C ALA A 262 -9.72 1.91 -1.17
N ARG A 263 -10.60 2.42 -2.05
CA ARG A 263 -11.26 1.61 -3.09
C ARG A 263 -10.28 1.20 -4.18
N ALA A 264 -9.31 2.06 -4.52
CA ALA A 264 -8.24 1.71 -5.44
C ALA A 264 -7.45 0.49 -4.92
N LEU A 265 -7.01 0.55 -3.66
CA LEU A 265 -6.23 -0.51 -3.03
C LEU A 265 -7.03 -1.81 -2.95
N GLU A 266 -8.29 -1.75 -2.51
CA GLU A 266 -9.20 -2.91 -2.42
C GLU A 266 -9.32 -3.64 -3.77
N VAL A 267 -9.64 -2.90 -4.83
CA VAL A 267 -9.87 -3.49 -6.15
C VAL A 267 -8.57 -4.02 -6.76
N GLN A 268 -7.44 -3.35 -6.57
CA GLN A 268 -6.15 -3.81 -7.09
C GLN A 268 -5.61 -5.03 -6.31
N GLN A 269 -5.81 -5.10 -4.99
CA GLN A 269 -5.49 -6.28 -4.20
C GLN A 269 -6.35 -7.48 -4.61
N ALA A 270 -7.64 -7.26 -4.87
CA ALA A 270 -8.51 -8.29 -5.43
C ALA A 270 -8.02 -8.77 -6.81
N ALA A 271 -7.58 -7.85 -7.68
CA ALA A 271 -7.00 -8.19 -8.98
C ALA A 271 -5.74 -9.07 -8.83
N HIS A 272 -4.87 -8.74 -7.87
CA HIS A 272 -3.67 -9.53 -7.58
C HIS A 272 -4.05 -10.94 -7.13
N GLY A 273 -5.01 -11.08 -6.22
CA GLY A 273 -5.50 -12.38 -5.75
C GLY A 273 -6.09 -13.25 -6.86
N VAL A 274 -6.74 -12.65 -7.86
CA VAL A 274 -7.29 -13.37 -9.03
C VAL A 274 -6.19 -13.88 -9.98
N ILE A 275 -5.12 -13.11 -10.18
CA ILE A 275 -4.15 -13.36 -11.25
C ILE A 275 -2.86 -14.07 -10.80
N ALA A 276 -2.50 -14.01 -9.51
CA ALA A 276 -1.18 -14.41 -8.98
C ALA A 276 -0.68 -15.79 -9.43
N GLU A 277 -1.57 -16.77 -9.59
CA GLU A 277 -1.21 -18.17 -9.89
C GLU A 277 -1.52 -18.61 -11.34
N THR A 278 -1.88 -17.66 -12.21
CA THR A 278 -2.37 -17.96 -13.56
C THR A 278 -1.28 -18.11 -14.63
N GLY A 279 -0.06 -17.68 -14.32
CA GLY A 279 1.04 -17.62 -15.28
C GLY A 279 0.97 -16.45 -16.27
N ASP A 280 -0.08 -15.62 -16.23
CA ASP A 280 -0.18 -14.38 -17.02
C ASP A 280 0.76 -13.30 -16.44
N ARG A 281 2.06 -13.46 -16.69
CA ARG A 281 3.12 -12.55 -16.21
C ARG A 281 2.91 -11.08 -16.59
N PRO A 282 2.47 -10.73 -17.81
CA PRO A 282 2.18 -9.33 -18.15
C PRO A 282 1.11 -8.73 -17.22
N THR A 283 0.01 -9.43 -17.00
CA THR A 283 -1.09 -8.91 -16.16
C THR A 283 -0.71 -8.89 -14.68
N ILE A 284 0.01 -9.91 -14.19
CA ILE A 284 0.58 -9.93 -12.84
C ILE A 284 1.43 -8.68 -12.60
N GLY A 285 2.38 -8.40 -13.50
CA GLY A 285 3.27 -7.26 -13.35
C GLY A 285 2.57 -5.90 -13.53
N LEU A 286 1.53 -5.82 -14.37
CA LEU A 286 0.65 -4.65 -14.44
C LEU A 286 -0.02 -4.37 -13.09
N VAL A 287 -0.61 -5.39 -12.46
CA VAL A 287 -1.27 -5.22 -11.15
C VAL A 287 -0.26 -4.75 -10.10
N MET A 288 0.92 -5.38 -10.04
CA MET A 288 1.97 -4.99 -9.09
C MET A 288 2.41 -3.53 -9.28
N ALA A 289 2.56 -3.08 -10.52
CA ALA A 289 2.95 -1.70 -10.82
C ALA A 289 1.90 -0.67 -10.40
N ASN A 290 0.61 -1.01 -10.45
CA ASN A 290 -0.46 -0.12 -9.99
C ASN A 290 -0.58 -0.12 -8.44
N LEU A 291 -0.29 -1.25 -7.78
CA LEU A 291 -0.14 -1.27 -6.32
C LEU A 291 1.04 -0.39 -5.87
N THR A 292 2.18 -0.44 -6.59
CA THR A 292 3.30 0.49 -6.35
C THR A 292 2.86 1.95 -6.41
N GLU A 293 2.08 2.34 -7.44
CA GLU A 293 1.51 3.68 -7.55
C GLU A 293 0.67 4.07 -6.33
N THR A 294 -0.27 3.20 -5.94
CA THR A 294 -1.19 3.47 -4.83
C THR A 294 -0.45 3.63 -3.51
N TYR A 295 0.52 2.76 -3.22
CA TYR A 295 1.32 2.88 -2.00
C TYR A 295 2.23 4.11 -2.01
N GLU A 296 2.79 4.52 -3.16
CA GLU A 296 3.55 5.77 -3.28
C GLU A 296 2.68 6.99 -2.99
N ARG A 297 1.47 7.05 -3.58
CA ARG A 297 0.50 8.13 -3.37
C ARG A 297 0.01 8.23 -1.92
N LEU A 298 -0.04 7.10 -1.22
CA LEU A 298 -0.36 7.02 0.21
C LEU A 298 0.81 7.40 1.14
N GLY A 299 2.02 7.64 0.61
CA GLY A 299 3.21 7.91 1.41
C GLY A 299 3.90 6.65 1.97
N GLN A 300 3.46 5.46 1.58
CA GLN A 300 4.02 4.18 2.04
C GLN A 300 5.17 3.72 1.14
N TYR A 301 6.26 4.49 1.13
CA TYR A 301 7.37 4.28 0.21
C TYR A 301 8.05 2.91 0.33
N HIS A 302 8.16 2.34 1.53
CA HIS A 302 8.70 0.99 1.71
C HIS A 302 7.82 -0.10 1.09
N GLN A 303 6.49 0.03 1.19
CA GLN A 303 5.58 -0.93 0.55
C GLN A 303 5.58 -0.75 -0.97
N ALA A 304 5.62 0.50 -1.44
CA ALA A 304 5.74 0.80 -2.87
C ALA A 304 7.01 0.19 -3.48
N GLU A 305 8.16 0.33 -2.80
CA GLU A 305 9.44 -0.28 -3.17
C GLU A 305 9.36 -1.81 -3.20
N ALA A 306 8.78 -2.44 -2.17
CA ALA A 306 8.64 -3.90 -2.12
C ALA A 306 7.78 -4.45 -3.27
N TRP A 307 6.71 -3.76 -3.64
CA TRP A 307 5.88 -4.12 -4.80
C TRP A 307 6.61 -3.86 -6.13
N LEU A 308 7.38 -2.78 -6.21
CA LEU A 308 8.16 -2.44 -7.39
C LEU A 308 9.25 -3.50 -7.67
N ASP A 309 9.96 -3.94 -6.64
CA ASP A 309 10.98 -4.99 -6.75
C ASP A 309 10.38 -6.30 -7.27
N ARG A 310 9.20 -6.68 -6.77
CA ARG A 310 8.46 -7.86 -7.26
C ARG A 310 8.06 -7.70 -8.73
N ALA A 311 7.59 -6.51 -9.13
CA ALA A 311 7.20 -6.23 -10.50
C ALA A 311 8.40 -6.28 -11.47
N ILE A 312 9.56 -5.74 -11.06
CA ILE A 312 10.81 -5.79 -11.82
C ILE A 312 11.31 -7.24 -11.95
N ALA A 313 11.27 -8.01 -10.87
CA ALA A 313 11.64 -9.43 -10.90
C ALA A 313 10.74 -10.23 -11.87
N ASN A 314 9.42 -10.01 -11.83
CA ASN A 314 8.48 -10.62 -12.76
C ASN A 314 8.79 -10.27 -14.23
N ALA A 315 9.12 -9.01 -14.53
CA ALA A 315 9.52 -8.59 -15.88
C ALA A 315 10.86 -9.22 -16.33
N ALA A 316 11.82 -9.40 -15.42
CA ALA A 316 13.10 -10.06 -15.71
C ALA A 316 12.90 -11.56 -16.02
N GLU A 317 12.03 -12.25 -15.28
CA GLU A 317 11.66 -13.64 -15.58
C GLU A 317 10.95 -13.79 -16.93
N GLN A 318 10.13 -12.81 -17.31
CA GLN A 318 9.51 -12.77 -18.64
C GLN A 318 10.55 -12.66 -19.75
N ALA A 319 11.61 -11.87 -19.56
CA ALA A 319 12.67 -11.67 -20.55
C ALA A 319 13.54 -12.92 -20.79
N THR A 320 13.62 -13.83 -19.81
CA THR A 320 14.46 -15.05 -19.90
C THR A 320 13.71 -16.27 -20.43
N ALA A 321 12.39 -16.23 -20.53
CA ALA A 321 11.60 -17.31 -21.10
C ALA A 321 11.83 -17.43 -22.61
N ALA A 322 12.10 -18.64 -23.11
CA ALA A 322 12.25 -18.93 -24.54
C ALA A 322 10.89 -18.72 -25.25
N ILE A 323 10.68 -17.47 -25.70
CA ILE A 323 9.52 -16.81 -26.29
C ILE A 323 8.29 -17.71 -26.52
N PRO A 324 7.21 -17.44 -25.78
CA PRO A 324 5.98 -16.95 -26.41
C PRO A 324 5.65 -15.57 -25.83
N LEU A 325 5.54 -14.56 -26.69
CA LEU A 325 5.12 -13.21 -26.30
C LEU A 325 3.63 -13.23 -25.96
N ASP A 326 3.30 -13.67 -24.74
CA ASP A 326 2.01 -13.37 -24.11
C ASP A 326 1.89 -11.84 -24.06
N GLY A 327 1.23 -11.24 -25.05
CA GLY A 327 1.08 -9.79 -25.19
C GLY A 327 1.68 -9.15 -26.45
N GLY A 328 2.55 -9.83 -27.21
CA GLY A 328 3.21 -9.27 -28.39
C GLY A 328 4.54 -8.54 -28.10
N LEU A 329 5.32 -8.25 -29.16
CA LEU A 329 6.73 -7.80 -29.10
C LEU A 329 6.99 -6.59 -28.21
N TYR A 330 5.97 -5.76 -28.01
CA TYR A 330 6.09 -4.43 -27.40
C TYR A 330 5.52 -4.33 -25.97
N GLU A 331 4.81 -5.35 -25.46
CA GLU A 331 4.23 -5.29 -24.11
C GLU A 331 5.29 -5.32 -23.01
N LEU A 332 6.34 -6.14 -23.16
CA LEU A 332 7.43 -6.18 -22.18
C LEU A 332 8.20 -4.83 -22.14
N PRO A 333 8.65 -4.25 -23.26
CA PRO A 333 9.21 -2.89 -23.26
C PRO A 333 8.26 -1.85 -22.66
N LYS A 334 6.96 -1.88 -23.00
CA LYS A 334 5.96 -0.97 -22.40
C LYS A 334 5.94 -1.07 -20.87
N GLN A 335 5.92 -2.29 -20.36
CA GLN A 335 5.91 -2.57 -18.92
C GLN A 335 7.22 -2.14 -18.26
N GLN A 336 8.37 -2.47 -18.85
CA GLN A 336 9.69 -2.04 -18.36
C GLN A 336 9.81 -0.52 -18.32
N GLY A 337 9.29 0.17 -19.34
CA GLY A 337 9.21 1.63 -19.37
C GLY A 337 8.42 2.20 -18.19
N TYR A 338 7.26 1.61 -17.90
CA TYR A 338 6.41 2.00 -16.77
C TYR A 338 7.09 1.77 -15.41
N LEU A 339 7.72 0.60 -15.22
CA LEU A 339 8.43 0.26 -13.98
C LEU A 339 9.65 1.15 -13.76
N ALA A 340 10.38 1.50 -14.81
CA ALA A 340 11.54 2.39 -14.73
C ALA A 340 11.14 3.83 -14.30
N ALA A 341 9.97 4.31 -14.75
CA ALA A 341 9.41 5.58 -14.28
C ALA A 341 9.08 5.54 -12.77
N TRP A 342 8.48 4.45 -12.28
CA TRP A 342 8.24 4.28 -10.84
C TRP A 342 9.51 4.17 -10.00
N LEU A 343 10.51 3.45 -10.52
CA LEU A 343 11.81 3.38 -9.86
C LEU A 343 12.45 4.75 -9.73
N SER A 344 12.36 5.58 -10.77
CA SER A 344 12.80 6.97 -10.72
C SER A 344 12.07 7.75 -9.61
N GLN A 345 10.75 7.63 -9.54
CA GLN A 345 9.95 8.32 -8.52
C GLN A 345 10.32 7.89 -7.10
N VAL A 346 10.40 6.59 -6.83
CA VAL A 346 10.79 6.05 -5.52
C VAL A 346 12.20 6.52 -5.15
N GLN A 347 13.15 6.49 -6.10
CA GLN A 347 14.51 7.00 -5.88
C GLN A 347 14.55 8.49 -5.56
N LEU A 348 13.69 9.32 -6.17
CA LEU A 348 13.57 10.74 -5.82
C LEU A 348 13.10 10.92 -4.38
N ARG A 349 12.08 10.15 -3.95
CA ARG A 349 11.59 10.20 -2.56
C ARG A 349 12.67 9.77 -1.55
N GLN A 350 13.57 8.88 -1.94
CA GLN A 350 14.73 8.45 -1.15
C GLN A 350 15.94 9.41 -1.22
N GLY A 351 15.84 10.54 -1.94
CA GLY A 351 16.95 11.48 -2.12
C GLY A 351 18.04 11.02 -3.09
N LYS A 352 17.82 9.94 -3.85
CA LYS A 352 18.77 9.35 -4.81
C LYS A 352 18.60 9.96 -6.22
N ALA A 353 18.61 11.29 -6.32
CA ALA A 353 18.23 12.00 -7.54
C ALA A 353 19.06 11.65 -8.78
N ALA A 354 20.37 11.38 -8.64
CA ALA A 354 21.21 10.97 -9.76
C ALA A 354 20.82 9.59 -10.32
N GLN A 355 20.44 8.64 -9.46
CA GLN A 355 19.93 7.33 -9.88
C GLN A 355 18.57 7.47 -10.55
N ALA A 356 17.73 8.36 -10.03
CA ALA A 356 16.42 8.64 -10.59
C ALA A 356 16.49 9.14 -12.05
N VAL A 357 17.47 9.98 -12.39
CA VAL A 357 17.70 10.41 -13.79
C VAL A 357 17.98 9.20 -14.68
N VAL A 358 18.83 8.27 -14.25
CA VAL A 358 19.17 7.07 -15.03
C VAL A 358 17.95 6.18 -15.24
N SER A 359 17.19 5.92 -14.16
CA SER A 359 15.96 5.11 -14.23
C SER A 359 14.92 5.74 -15.16
N ALA A 360 14.71 7.05 -15.09
CA ALA A 360 13.77 7.74 -15.98
C ALA A 360 14.23 7.71 -17.45
N GLN A 361 15.53 7.87 -17.71
CA GLN A 361 16.09 7.75 -19.06
C GLN A 361 15.89 6.34 -19.65
N GLN A 362 16.08 5.30 -18.84
CA GLN A 362 15.76 3.92 -19.25
C GLN A 362 14.28 3.79 -19.60
N GLY A 363 13.39 4.39 -18.81
CA GLY A 363 11.96 4.44 -19.10
C GLY A 363 11.64 5.01 -20.48
N VAL A 364 12.21 6.18 -20.80
CA VAL A 364 12.08 6.81 -22.12
C VAL A 364 12.64 5.93 -23.23
N GLN A 365 13.79 5.29 -23.02
CA GLN A 365 14.40 4.37 -24.00
C GLN A 365 13.49 3.18 -24.31
N PHE A 366 12.85 2.57 -23.31
CA PHE A 366 11.91 1.48 -23.55
C PHE A 366 10.70 1.93 -24.37
N TYR A 367 10.13 3.10 -24.08
CA TYR A 367 9.00 3.63 -24.87
C TYR A 367 9.41 4.03 -26.30
N ASN A 368 10.67 4.39 -26.55
CA ASN A 368 11.18 4.63 -27.90
C ASN A 368 11.26 3.35 -28.75
N LEU A 369 11.21 2.16 -28.15
CA LEU A 369 11.14 0.89 -28.89
C LEU A 369 9.74 0.61 -29.47
N LEU A 370 8.72 1.32 -28.99
CA LEU A 370 7.33 1.12 -29.41
C LEU A 370 7.01 1.92 -30.69
N PRO A 371 6.18 1.38 -31.61
CA PRO A 371 5.59 2.14 -32.71
C PRO A 371 4.85 3.39 -32.22
N GLU A 372 4.84 4.47 -33.00
CA GLU A 372 4.23 5.75 -32.59
C GLU A 372 2.75 5.64 -32.22
N ASP A 373 2.00 4.78 -32.91
CA ASP A 373 0.58 4.54 -32.69
C ASP A 373 0.30 3.41 -31.67
N TYR A 374 1.33 2.89 -31.01
CA TYR A 374 1.17 1.78 -30.08
C TYR A 374 0.31 2.17 -28.86
N PRO A 375 -0.76 1.42 -28.54
CA PRO A 375 -1.64 1.73 -27.42
C PRO A 375 -0.90 1.90 -26.09
N GLY A 376 -1.07 3.07 -25.48
CA GLY A 376 -0.45 3.43 -24.21
C GLY A 376 1.01 3.92 -24.30
N LYS A 377 1.63 3.98 -25.49
CA LYS A 377 2.96 4.57 -25.67
C LYS A 377 2.97 6.04 -25.23
N ALA A 378 2.04 6.85 -25.75
CA ALA A 378 2.01 8.29 -25.48
C ALA A 378 1.92 8.58 -23.98
N ILE A 379 0.93 7.99 -23.29
CA ILE A 379 0.74 8.17 -21.83
C ILE A 379 1.97 7.68 -21.04
N GLY A 380 2.49 6.51 -21.39
CA GLY A 380 3.67 5.95 -20.73
C GLY A 380 4.94 6.80 -20.94
N MET A 381 5.13 7.31 -22.16
CA MET A 381 6.21 8.24 -22.50
C MET A 381 6.07 9.57 -21.75
N THR A 382 4.87 10.14 -21.69
CA THR A 382 4.57 11.34 -20.90
C THR A 382 5.03 11.14 -19.44
N LYS A 383 4.68 10.00 -18.83
CA LYS A 383 5.09 9.69 -17.46
C LYS A 383 6.61 9.54 -17.29
N ALA A 384 7.27 8.79 -18.18
CA ALA A 384 8.72 8.59 -18.13
C ALA A 384 9.49 9.92 -18.32
N GLN A 385 9.06 10.75 -19.27
CA GLN A 385 9.65 12.06 -19.51
C GLN A 385 9.35 13.06 -18.38
N LEU A 386 8.18 12.99 -17.75
CA LEU A 386 7.85 13.80 -16.57
C LEU A 386 8.79 13.48 -15.41
N MET A 387 9.00 12.18 -15.12
CA MET A 387 9.95 11.75 -14.09
C MET A 387 11.38 12.17 -14.42
N LEU A 388 11.77 12.13 -15.69
CA LEU A 388 13.05 12.65 -16.14
C LEU A 388 13.19 14.15 -15.88
N GLY A 389 12.16 14.94 -16.24
CA GLY A 389 12.12 16.37 -16.00
C GLY A 389 12.22 16.74 -14.51
N GLU A 390 11.47 16.06 -13.65
CA GLU A 390 11.54 16.24 -12.19
C GLU A 390 12.94 15.89 -11.67
N ALA A 391 13.48 14.74 -12.05
CA ALA A 391 14.81 14.31 -11.61
C ALA A 391 15.93 15.27 -12.08
N LEU A 392 15.86 15.74 -13.33
CA LEU A 392 16.80 16.72 -13.89
C LEU A 392 16.73 18.06 -13.14
N ARG A 393 15.53 18.52 -12.77
CA ARG A 393 15.35 19.74 -11.98
C ARG A 393 16.01 19.60 -10.60
N VAL A 394 15.79 18.47 -9.92
CA VAL A 394 16.35 18.20 -8.57
C VAL A 394 17.88 18.14 -8.60
N VAL A 395 18.51 17.55 -9.63
CA VAL A 395 19.98 17.56 -9.77
C VAL A 395 20.54 18.89 -10.29
N GLY A 396 19.69 19.89 -10.58
CA GLY A 396 20.10 21.21 -11.03
C GLY A 396 20.36 21.36 -12.54
N ARG A 397 20.04 20.35 -13.37
CA ARG A 397 20.16 20.38 -14.85
C ARG A 397 18.97 21.10 -15.49
N ARG A 398 18.84 22.40 -15.18
CA ARG A 398 17.63 23.23 -15.45
C ARG A 398 17.22 23.30 -16.93
N SER A 399 18.18 23.44 -17.86
CA SER A 399 17.88 23.53 -19.30
C SER A 399 17.30 22.23 -19.86
N GLU A 400 17.90 21.10 -19.48
CA GLU A 400 17.42 19.78 -19.89
C GLU A 400 16.08 19.44 -19.24
N ALA A 401 15.89 19.81 -17.98
CA ALA A 401 14.60 19.69 -17.30
C ALA A 401 13.50 20.45 -18.05
N ARG A 402 13.75 21.71 -18.44
CA ARG A 402 12.80 22.52 -19.22
C ARG A 402 12.44 21.83 -20.54
N SER A 403 13.43 21.38 -21.30
CA SER A 403 13.21 20.72 -22.59
C SER A 403 12.38 19.44 -22.45
N ALA A 404 12.68 18.61 -21.45
CA ALA A 404 11.91 17.41 -21.17
C ALA A 404 10.44 17.75 -20.81
N LEU A 405 10.22 18.71 -19.92
CA LEU A 405 8.88 19.10 -19.47
C LEU A 405 8.03 19.78 -20.56
N GLU A 406 8.65 20.55 -21.45
CA GLU A 406 7.98 21.13 -22.63
C GLU A 406 7.52 20.04 -23.61
N GLN A 407 8.34 19.00 -23.81
CA GLN A 407 7.97 17.82 -24.61
C GLN A 407 6.79 17.07 -23.97
N VAL A 408 6.83 16.84 -22.66
CA VAL A 408 5.73 16.22 -21.89
C VAL A 408 4.45 17.01 -22.12
N ARG A 409 4.48 18.34 -21.95
CA ARG A 409 3.31 19.21 -22.13
C ARG A 409 2.74 19.09 -23.55
N GLN A 410 3.59 19.13 -24.57
CA GLN A 410 3.16 19.03 -25.97
C GLN A 410 2.57 17.64 -26.28
N LEU A 411 3.22 16.58 -25.82
CA LEU A 411 2.77 15.20 -26.02
C LEU A 411 1.42 14.98 -25.34
N ALA A 412 1.30 15.42 -24.08
CA ALA A 412 0.07 15.33 -23.30
C ALA A 412 -1.10 16.07 -23.97
N GLN A 413 -0.86 17.30 -24.46
CA GLN A 413 -1.87 18.07 -25.20
C GLN A 413 -2.30 17.39 -26.49
N THR A 414 -1.35 16.83 -27.24
CA THR A 414 -1.60 16.17 -28.53
C THR A 414 -2.47 14.92 -28.37
N HIS A 415 -2.30 14.19 -27.26
CA HIS A 415 -3.00 12.93 -26.98
C HIS A 415 -4.15 13.05 -25.98
N GLY A 416 -4.49 14.26 -25.54
CA GLY A 416 -5.58 14.49 -24.58
C GLY A 416 -5.30 14.00 -23.15
N ASP A 417 -4.04 13.79 -22.78
CA ASP A 417 -3.62 13.39 -21.43
C ASP A 417 -3.65 14.59 -20.47
N ARG A 418 -4.86 14.93 -20.00
CA ARG A 418 -5.10 16.05 -19.09
C ARG A 418 -4.30 15.94 -17.78
N PRO A 419 -4.22 14.77 -17.11
CA PRO A 419 -3.36 14.63 -15.92
C PRO A 419 -1.88 14.90 -16.22
N GLY A 420 -1.33 14.34 -17.30
CA GLY A 420 0.06 14.59 -17.71
C GLY A 420 0.33 16.06 -18.05
N GLU A 421 -0.64 16.74 -18.68
CA GLU A 421 -0.56 18.17 -18.98
C GLU A 421 -0.47 19.01 -17.69
N ALA A 422 -1.32 18.72 -16.70
CA ALA A 422 -1.32 19.43 -15.43
C ALA A 422 0.01 19.27 -14.67
N GLN A 423 0.53 18.03 -14.64
CA GLN A 423 1.82 17.73 -14.00
C GLN A 423 2.99 18.43 -14.71
N ALA A 424 2.96 18.52 -16.04
CA ALA A 424 3.96 19.27 -16.80
C ALA A 424 3.93 20.76 -16.45
N TRP A 425 2.74 21.36 -16.38
CA TRP A 425 2.55 22.75 -15.96
C TRP A 425 3.07 23.00 -14.55
N GLU A 426 2.77 22.12 -13.60
CA GLU A 426 3.27 22.20 -12.22
C GLU A 426 4.81 22.19 -12.18
N GLN A 427 5.46 21.26 -12.87
CA GLN A 427 6.92 21.16 -12.86
C GLN A 427 7.59 22.35 -13.59
N LEU A 428 7.00 22.86 -14.67
CA LEU A 428 7.48 24.08 -15.34
C LEU A 428 7.32 25.31 -14.43
N ALA A 429 6.21 25.40 -13.69
CA ALA A 429 5.98 26.47 -12.71
C ALA A 429 7.02 26.43 -11.59
N LEU A 430 7.33 25.24 -11.07
CA LEU A 430 8.40 25.07 -10.08
C LEU A 430 9.76 25.51 -10.64
N LEU A 431 10.08 25.13 -11.87
CA LEU A 431 11.33 25.53 -12.53
C LEU A 431 11.41 27.05 -12.75
N ALA A 432 10.29 27.70 -13.10
CA ALA A 432 10.21 29.16 -13.21
C ALA A 432 10.39 29.84 -11.85
N ASN A 433 9.77 29.31 -10.80
CA ASN A 433 9.94 29.79 -9.43
C ASN A 433 11.40 29.66 -8.96
N ASP A 434 12.05 28.53 -9.23
CA ASP A 434 13.47 28.28 -8.94
C ASP A 434 14.42 29.23 -9.71
N ALA A 435 13.93 29.84 -10.80
CA ALA A 435 14.62 30.86 -11.59
C ALA A 435 14.26 32.30 -11.16
N GLY A 436 13.32 32.47 -10.23
CA GLY A 436 12.81 33.77 -9.78
C GLY A 436 11.78 34.41 -10.71
N ASP A 437 11.32 33.71 -11.74
CA ASP A 437 10.27 34.20 -12.65
C ASP A 437 8.88 33.94 -12.05
N ARG A 438 8.42 34.92 -11.27
CA ARG A 438 7.16 34.82 -10.51
C ARG A 438 5.93 34.81 -11.41
N GLU A 439 5.97 35.50 -12.55
CA GLU A 439 4.81 35.60 -13.44
C GLU A 439 4.55 34.25 -14.12
N GLN A 440 5.61 33.64 -14.69
CA GLN A 440 5.49 32.32 -15.30
C GLN A 440 5.16 31.24 -14.28
N ALA A 441 5.75 31.30 -13.08
CA ALA A 441 5.42 30.37 -12.00
C ALA A 441 3.94 30.41 -11.65
N ARG A 442 3.38 31.61 -11.43
CA ARG A 442 1.95 31.78 -11.13
C ARG A 442 1.08 31.26 -12.27
N ALA A 443 1.37 31.66 -13.51
CA ALA A 443 0.58 31.24 -14.68
C ALA A 443 0.57 29.72 -14.85
N GLY A 444 1.72 29.06 -14.66
CA GLY A 444 1.81 27.61 -14.72
C GLY A 444 1.06 26.90 -13.60
N PHE A 445 1.14 27.38 -12.35
CA PHE A 445 0.36 26.82 -11.25
C PHE A 445 -1.15 27.01 -11.43
N GLU A 446 -1.60 28.17 -11.90
CA GLU A 446 -3.02 28.42 -12.19
C GLU A 446 -3.55 27.52 -13.33
N ALA A 447 -2.75 27.33 -14.38
CA ALA A 447 -3.06 26.41 -15.47
C ALA A 447 -3.22 24.97 -14.95
N ALA A 448 -2.25 24.47 -14.17
CA ALA A 448 -2.34 23.14 -13.56
C ALA A 448 -3.56 23.00 -12.64
N LEU A 449 -3.87 24.03 -11.84
CA LEU A 449 -4.99 24.00 -10.88
C LEU A 449 -6.34 23.93 -11.59
N ALA A 450 -6.51 24.67 -12.68
CA ALA A 450 -7.71 24.61 -13.51
C ALA A 450 -7.93 23.19 -14.06
N ILE A 451 -6.86 22.51 -14.47
CA ILE A 451 -6.94 21.13 -14.97
C ILE A 451 -7.33 20.17 -13.85
N HIS A 452 -6.64 20.17 -12.71
CA HIS A 452 -6.97 19.28 -11.58
C HIS A 452 -8.42 19.45 -11.08
N ARG A 453 -8.93 20.69 -11.05
CA ARG A 453 -10.33 20.97 -10.73
C ARG A 453 -11.29 20.38 -11.78
N SER A 454 -10.98 20.53 -13.06
CA SER A 454 -11.80 19.99 -14.15
C SER A 454 -11.81 18.46 -14.19
N THR A 455 -10.72 17.81 -13.77
CA THR A 455 -10.60 16.35 -13.74
C THR A 455 -11.03 15.74 -12.41
N GLY A 456 -11.33 16.54 -11.39
CA GLY A 456 -11.72 16.03 -10.06
C GLY A 456 -10.56 15.36 -9.30
N ALA A 457 -9.32 15.68 -9.64
CA ALA A 457 -8.12 15.08 -9.05
C ALA A 457 -7.81 15.64 -7.66
N ARG A 458 -8.63 15.27 -6.66
CA ARG A 458 -8.62 15.84 -5.29
C ARG A 458 -7.24 15.85 -4.62
N ALA A 459 -6.52 14.73 -4.68
CA ALA A 459 -5.20 14.62 -4.06
C ALA A 459 -4.16 15.54 -4.74
N GLU A 460 -4.17 15.61 -6.07
CA GLU A 460 -3.24 16.48 -6.81
C GLU A 460 -3.61 17.95 -6.66
N GLU A 461 -4.90 18.27 -6.58
CA GLU A 461 -5.37 19.62 -6.24
C GLU A 461 -4.84 20.07 -4.87
N GLY A 462 -4.94 19.22 -3.83
CA GLY A 462 -4.40 19.51 -2.50
C GLY A 462 -2.89 19.74 -2.50
N ARG A 463 -2.14 18.94 -3.28
CA ARG A 463 -0.69 19.10 -3.45
C ARG A 463 -0.33 20.42 -4.10
N LEU A 464 -0.99 20.75 -5.20
CA LEU A 464 -0.75 21.99 -5.93
C LEU A 464 -1.14 23.22 -5.12
N LEU A 465 -2.26 23.18 -4.39
CA LEU A 465 -2.66 24.26 -3.47
C LEU A 465 -1.65 24.46 -2.34
N THR A 466 -1.03 23.39 -1.86
CA THR A 466 0.07 23.49 -0.89
C THR A 466 1.27 24.23 -1.49
N ARG A 467 1.64 23.92 -2.74
CA ARG A 467 2.72 24.63 -3.45
C ARG A 467 2.39 26.09 -3.72
N LEU A 468 1.16 26.41 -4.09
CA LEU A 468 0.69 27.79 -4.23
C LEU A 468 0.76 28.52 -2.88
N GLY A 469 0.37 27.88 -1.80
CA GLY A 469 0.53 28.38 -0.43
C GLY A 469 1.99 28.75 -0.13
N GLU A 470 2.92 27.82 -0.39
CA GLU A 470 4.36 28.05 -0.24
C GLU A 470 4.87 29.18 -1.13
N PHE A 471 4.43 29.23 -2.39
CA PHE A 471 4.80 30.26 -3.36
C PHE A 471 4.39 31.67 -2.90
N TYR A 472 3.16 31.84 -2.42
CA TYR A 472 2.69 33.14 -1.89
C TYR A 472 3.33 33.48 -0.54
N TRP A 473 3.55 32.47 0.32
CA TRP A 473 4.23 32.64 1.59
C TRP A 473 5.65 33.19 1.39
N GLY A 474 6.42 32.61 0.46
CA GLY A 474 7.76 33.07 0.11
C GLY A 474 7.82 34.48 -0.50
N GLN A 475 6.68 35.03 -0.94
CA GLN A 475 6.56 36.41 -1.43
C GLN A 475 6.11 37.41 -0.37
N GLY A 476 5.85 36.95 0.87
CA GLY A 476 5.25 37.78 1.93
C GLY A 476 3.76 38.03 1.73
N ALA A 477 3.11 37.35 0.78
CA ALA A 477 1.68 37.45 0.48
C ALA A 477 0.87 36.49 1.37
N ALA A 478 0.94 36.71 2.69
CA ALA A 478 0.36 35.83 3.69
C ALA A 478 -1.15 35.58 3.54
N PRO A 479 -2.02 36.57 3.21
CA PRO A 479 -3.46 36.30 3.01
C PRO A 479 -3.74 35.30 1.88
N GLN A 480 -3.05 35.42 0.74
CA GLN A 480 -3.19 34.47 -0.37
C GLN A 480 -2.64 33.09 0.01
N ALA A 481 -1.51 33.04 0.74
CA ALA A 481 -0.96 31.79 1.22
C ALA A 481 -1.97 31.05 2.12
N ILE A 482 -2.57 31.76 3.07
CA ILE A 482 -3.58 31.23 4.00
C ILE A 482 -4.79 30.67 3.24
N ASP A 483 -5.33 31.41 2.26
CA ASP A 483 -6.49 30.97 1.47
C ASP A 483 -6.21 29.66 0.72
N HIS A 484 -5.08 29.58 0.01
CA HIS A 484 -4.70 28.36 -0.71
C HIS A 484 -4.42 27.18 0.23
N LEU A 485 -3.81 27.42 1.39
CA LEU A 485 -3.51 26.36 2.35
C LEU A 485 -4.76 25.83 3.04
N PHE A 486 -5.77 26.66 3.31
CA PHE A 486 -7.07 26.19 3.79
C PHE A 486 -7.76 25.30 2.75
N GLN A 487 -7.80 25.74 1.49
CA GLN A 487 -8.33 24.92 0.39
C GLN A 487 -7.56 23.60 0.26
N ALA A 488 -6.23 23.62 0.42
CA ALA A 488 -5.40 22.42 0.37
C ALA A 488 -5.81 21.40 1.44
N ILE A 489 -6.03 21.84 2.69
CA ILE A 489 -6.43 20.96 3.79
C ILE A 489 -7.81 20.33 3.49
N GLU A 490 -8.78 21.09 2.99
CA GLU A 490 -10.09 20.55 2.63
C GLU A 490 -9.97 19.42 1.60
N ARG A 491 -9.11 19.59 0.58
CA ARG A 491 -8.84 18.55 -0.41
C ARG A 491 -8.14 17.35 0.20
N TRP A 492 -7.14 17.57 1.04
CA TRP A 492 -6.41 16.50 1.71
C TRP A 492 -7.26 15.68 2.67
N GLU A 493 -8.18 16.31 3.39
CA GLU A 493 -9.10 15.59 4.26
C GLU A 493 -10.15 14.81 3.48
N SER A 494 -10.58 15.30 2.31
CA SER A 494 -11.58 14.62 1.46
C SER A 494 -11.15 13.27 0.90
N VAL A 495 -9.84 12.95 0.93
CA VAL A 495 -9.27 11.68 0.43
C VAL A 495 -8.99 10.66 1.55
N ARG A 496 -9.25 11.00 2.81
CA ARG A 496 -9.03 10.13 3.98
C ARG A 496 -10.13 9.08 4.26
N PRO A 497 -11.42 9.32 3.96
CA PRO A 497 -12.47 8.36 4.27
C PRO A 497 -12.21 6.95 3.72
N GLY A 498 -12.50 5.92 4.52
CA GLY A 498 -12.36 4.51 4.14
C GLY A 498 -10.93 3.93 4.24
N LEU A 499 -9.91 4.76 4.50
CA LEU A 499 -8.55 4.28 4.73
C LEU A 499 -8.41 3.57 6.09
N SER A 500 -7.52 2.57 6.15
CA SER A 500 -7.06 2.02 7.42
C SER A 500 -6.28 3.07 8.23
N ASP A 501 -6.16 2.87 9.53
CA ASP A 501 -5.42 3.79 10.41
C ASP A 501 -3.99 4.03 9.91
N ASP A 502 -3.26 2.99 9.50
CA ASP A 502 -1.90 3.12 8.97
C ASP A 502 -1.82 3.92 7.69
N ASN A 503 -2.78 3.72 6.78
CA ASN A 503 -2.84 4.47 5.53
C ASN A 503 -3.18 5.94 5.80
N LYS A 504 -4.04 6.23 6.79
CA LYS A 504 -4.34 7.61 7.21
C LYS A 504 -3.12 8.29 7.81
N ILE A 505 -2.33 7.58 8.60
CA ILE A 505 -1.11 8.11 9.24
C ILE A 505 -0.06 8.40 8.17
N ALA A 506 0.25 7.42 7.30
CA ALA A 506 1.22 7.60 6.22
C ALA A 506 0.82 8.75 5.29
N LEU A 507 -0.47 8.86 4.97
CA LEU A 507 -0.99 9.96 4.15
C LEU A 507 -0.86 11.31 4.87
N ALA A 508 -1.15 11.38 6.18
CA ALA A 508 -1.01 12.62 6.95
C ALA A 508 0.45 13.12 6.98
N ASP A 509 1.43 12.22 7.03
CA ASP A 509 2.85 12.59 6.96
C ASP A 509 3.19 13.29 5.62
N THR A 510 2.57 12.89 4.50
CA THR A 510 2.74 13.58 3.20
C THR A 510 2.12 14.99 3.17
N GLN A 511 1.23 15.30 4.11
CA GLN A 511 0.45 16.53 4.18
C GLN A 511 0.95 17.49 5.27
N ALA A 512 1.89 17.05 6.11
CA ALA A 512 2.38 17.81 7.27
C ALA A 512 2.89 19.21 6.90
N GLN A 513 3.49 19.38 5.72
CA GLN A 513 3.95 20.67 5.22
C GLN A 513 2.80 21.68 5.08
N THR A 514 1.63 21.26 4.59
CA THR A 514 0.46 22.11 4.41
C THR A 514 0.03 22.74 5.74
N TYR A 515 -0.13 21.91 6.77
CA TYR A 515 -0.53 22.38 8.10
C TYR A 515 0.53 23.29 8.74
N ARG A 516 1.80 22.92 8.63
CA ARG A 516 2.91 23.73 9.18
C ARG A 516 2.98 25.11 8.53
N LEU A 517 2.91 25.20 7.20
CA LEU A 517 2.92 26.47 6.49
C LEU A 517 1.72 27.35 6.88
N LEU A 518 0.55 26.74 7.04
CA LEU A 518 -0.65 27.48 7.43
C LEU A 518 -0.51 28.04 8.85
N GLN A 519 -0.01 27.24 9.79
CA GLN A 519 0.26 27.68 11.15
C GLN A 519 1.27 28.84 11.17
N GLU A 520 2.39 28.70 10.46
CA GLU A 520 3.41 29.75 10.36
C GLU A 520 2.82 31.05 9.78
N ALA A 521 1.97 30.95 8.75
CA ALA A 521 1.30 32.10 8.14
C ALA A 521 0.29 32.78 9.06
N LEU A 522 -0.52 32.01 9.79
CA LEU A 522 -1.49 32.52 10.76
C LEU A 522 -0.79 33.20 11.95
N ILE A 523 0.30 32.60 12.45
CA ILE A 523 1.10 33.18 13.56
C ILE A 523 1.67 34.53 13.14
N ALA A 524 2.22 34.65 11.93
CA ALA A 524 2.75 35.90 11.42
C ALA A 524 1.69 37.00 11.24
N GLN A 525 0.43 36.62 11.04
CA GLN A 525 -0.73 37.53 11.01
C GLN A 525 -1.30 37.83 12.41
N GLY A 526 -0.67 37.35 13.49
CA GLY A 526 -1.16 37.54 14.85
C GLY A 526 -2.40 36.71 15.20
N GLN A 527 -2.76 35.72 14.37
CA GLN A 527 -3.95 34.88 14.52
C GLN A 527 -3.64 33.62 15.33
N ALA A 528 -3.12 33.79 16.55
CA ALA A 528 -2.63 32.70 17.39
C ALA A 528 -3.69 31.62 17.71
N GLY A 529 -4.96 32.02 17.86
CA GLY A 529 -6.06 31.09 18.12
C GLY A 529 -6.40 30.19 16.92
N GLN A 530 -6.46 30.75 15.71
CA GLN A 530 -6.67 29.96 14.50
C GLN A 530 -5.46 29.06 14.21
N ALA A 531 -4.24 29.54 14.49
CA ALA A 531 -3.04 28.72 14.38
C ALA A 531 -3.10 27.49 15.32
N LEU A 532 -3.64 27.64 16.53
CA LEU A 532 -3.87 26.53 17.47
C LEU A 532 -4.90 25.53 16.93
N GLU A 533 -6.00 25.99 16.34
CA GLU A 533 -6.99 25.10 15.71
C GLU A 533 -6.36 24.28 14.57
N VAL A 534 -5.52 24.90 13.74
CA VAL A 534 -4.80 24.20 12.67
C VAL A 534 -3.74 23.25 13.24
N ALA A 535 -3.12 23.59 14.38
CA ALA A 535 -2.20 22.72 15.11
C ALA A 535 -2.88 21.44 15.57
N GLU A 536 -4.07 21.55 16.16
CA GLU A 536 -4.87 20.39 16.57
C GLU A 536 -5.46 19.62 15.38
N ARG A 537 -5.84 20.30 14.30
CA ARG A 537 -6.31 19.64 13.06
C ARG A 537 -5.25 18.73 12.44
N ALA A 538 -3.97 19.07 12.60
CA ALA A 538 -2.84 18.33 12.05
C ALA A 538 -2.42 17.11 12.88
N ARG A 539 -2.96 16.93 14.10
CA ARG A 539 -2.45 15.95 15.08
C ARG A 539 -3.43 14.84 15.40
N ALA A 540 -2.85 13.68 15.74
CA ALA A 540 -3.52 12.51 16.31
C ALA A 540 -4.86 12.17 15.64
N ARG A 541 -4.94 12.39 14.33
CA ARG A 541 -6.22 12.53 13.67
C ARG A 541 -6.87 11.19 13.39
N ALA A 542 -6.07 10.19 13.02
CA ALA A 542 -6.59 8.83 12.97
C ALA A 542 -7.01 8.37 14.38
N PHE A 543 -6.31 8.81 15.43
CA PHE A 543 -6.69 8.46 16.81
C PHE A 543 -8.00 9.09 17.25
N VAL A 544 -8.18 10.38 17.00
CA VAL A 544 -9.42 11.13 17.30
C VAL A 544 -10.60 10.49 16.60
N GLU A 545 -10.46 10.13 15.32
CA GLU A 545 -11.50 9.44 14.56
C GLU A 545 -11.84 8.07 15.15
N LEU A 546 -10.83 7.30 15.57
CA LEU A 546 -11.03 6.01 16.24
C LEU A 546 -11.81 6.15 17.57
N LEU A 547 -11.44 7.12 18.42
CA LEU A 547 -12.12 7.39 19.69
C LEU A 547 -13.55 7.89 19.46
N ALA A 548 -13.76 8.79 18.49
CA ALA A 548 -15.09 9.28 18.12
C ALA A 548 -16.00 8.15 17.58
N ALA A 549 -15.44 7.19 16.84
CA ALA A 549 -16.19 6.02 16.36
C ALA A 549 -16.64 5.11 17.50
N ARG A 550 -15.78 4.90 18.51
CA ARG A 550 -16.06 4.01 19.65
C ARG A 550 -17.04 4.57 20.66
N SER A 551 -16.98 5.88 20.91
CA SER A 551 -17.89 6.60 21.82
C SER A 551 -19.34 6.70 21.31
N GLY A 552 -19.64 6.18 20.11
CA GLY A 552 -20.95 6.29 19.48
C GLY A 552 -21.30 7.70 18.99
N HIS A 553 -20.39 8.68 19.16
CA HIS A 553 -20.56 10.07 18.70
C HIS A 553 -20.72 10.18 17.18
N LEU A 554 -20.25 9.19 16.42
CA LEU A 554 -20.40 9.13 14.96
C LEU A 554 -21.64 8.35 14.48
N ALA A 555 -22.38 7.66 15.37
CA ALA A 555 -23.48 6.75 14.99
C ALA A 555 -24.71 7.44 14.36
N ASN A 556 -24.87 8.74 14.57
CA ASN A 556 -25.98 9.54 14.03
C ASN A 556 -25.54 10.60 12.99
N GLN A 557 -24.29 10.54 12.50
CA GLN A 557 -23.82 11.47 11.48
C GLN A 557 -23.96 10.88 10.06
N PRO A 558 -24.38 11.67 9.05
CA PRO A 558 -24.53 11.21 7.67
C PRO A 558 -23.23 10.70 7.02
N ASN A 559 -22.08 11.00 7.64
CA ASN A 559 -20.77 10.59 7.19
C ASN A 559 -19.87 10.29 8.42
N PRO A 560 -19.87 9.05 8.96
CA PRO A 560 -19.11 8.67 10.17
C PRO A 560 -17.58 8.66 9.99
N ALA A 561 -17.04 9.36 8.98
CA ALA A 561 -15.66 9.24 8.52
C ALA A 561 -14.72 10.40 8.93
N ALA A 562 -15.20 11.44 9.64
CA ALA A 562 -14.35 12.54 10.13
C ALA A 562 -15.00 13.32 11.29
N SER A 563 -14.49 13.20 12.52
CA SER A 563 -14.87 14.09 13.64
C SER A 563 -14.26 15.47 13.39
N PRO A 564 -14.95 16.61 13.25
CA PRO A 564 -14.29 17.89 12.99
C PRO A 564 -13.22 18.20 14.06
N PRO A 565 -12.09 18.85 13.70
CA PRO A 565 -11.08 19.25 14.67
C PRO A 565 -11.68 20.18 15.74
N PRO A 566 -11.10 20.28 16.94
CA PRO A 566 -11.66 21.08 18.00
C PRO A 566 -11.56 22.57 17.63
N THR A 567 -12.64 23.32 17.87
CA THR A 567 -12.59 24.78 17.76
C THR A 567 -11.87 25.38 18.96
N LEU A 568 -11.37 26.60 18.82
CA LEU A 568 -10.76 27.36 19.90
C LEU A 568 -11.71 27.44 21.10
N SER A 569 -13.00 27.68 20.85
CA SER A 569 -14.01 27.73 21.91
C SER A 569 -14.12 26.40 22.67
N GLN A 570 -14.03 25.26 21.98
CA GLN A 570 -14.04 23.94 22.62
C GLN A 570 -12.77 23.69 23.44
N ILE A 571 -11.59 24.13 22.95
CA ILE A 571 -10.32 24.04 23.69
C ILE A 571 -10.40 24.88 24.98
N GLN A 572 -10.87 26.13 24.87
CA GLN A 572 -11.04 27.02 26.01
C GLN A 572 -12.06 26.47 27.02
N GLN A 573 -13.14 25.88 26.52
CA GLN A 573 -14.16 25.27 27.37
C GLN A 573 -13.61 24.06 28.13
N LEU A 574 -12.83 23.20 27.46
CA LEU A 574 -12.17 22.07 28.11
C LEU A 574 -11.27 22.52 29.25
N ALA A 575 -10.43 23.54 29.01
CA ALA A 575 -9.53 24.08 30.03
C ALA A 575 -10.30 24.62 31.25
N ARG A 576 -11.43 25.32 31.02
CA ARG A 576 -12.31 25.83 32.09
C ARG A 576 -13.01 24.73 32.88
N ASP A 577 -13.66 23.81 32.19
CA ASP A 577 -14.50 22.77 32.82
C ASP A 577 -13.68 21.77 33.62
N ARG A 578 -12.42 21.55 33.22
CA ARG A 578 -11.50 20.61 33.87
C ARG A 578 -10.43 21.29 34.71
N ARG A 579 -10.42 22.64 34.75
CA ARG A 579 -9.40 23.46 35.42
C ARG A 579 -7.97 23.04 35.07
N LEU A 580 -7.69 22.90 33.77
CA LEU A 580 -6.41 22.42 33.26
C LEU A 580 -5.60 23.57 32.66
N THR A 581 -4.29 23.52 32.88
CA THR A 581 -3.34 24.27 32.05
C THR A 581 -2.87 23.36 30.92
N LEU A 582 -3.22 23.70 29.68
CA LEU A 582 -2.80 22.98 28.48
C LEU A 582 -1.56 23.65 27.89
N VAL A 583 -0.51 22.88 27.62
CA VAL A 583 0.73 23.36 27.00
C VAL A 583 0.97 22.56 25.73
N GLU A 584 0.77 23.18 24.58
CA GLU A 584 0.91 22.54 23.27
C GLU A 584 2.14 23.04 22.51
N TYR A 585 2.90 22.10 21.96
CA TYR A 585 4.12 22.36 21.21
C TYR A 585 3.94 22.12 19.71
N THR A 586 4.36 23.08 18.89
CA THR A 586 4.58 22.90 17.45
C THR A 586 6.01 23.24 17.08
N ILE A 587 6.65 22.35 16.33
CA ILE A 587 7.96 22.53 15.72
C ILE A 587 7.76 23.13 14.32
N GLY A 588 8.09 24.42 14.17
CA GLY A 588 8.18 25.08 12.88
C GLY A 588 9.53 24.82 12.20
N GLN A 589 9.82 25.54 11.11
CA GLN A 589 11.09 25.38 10.39
C GLN A 589 12.33 25.69 11.26
N ARG A 590 12.35 26.85 11.94
CA ARG A 590 13.48 27.31 12.78
C ARG A 590 13.02 27.84 14.15
N SER A 591 11.78 27.55 14.49
CA SER A 591 11.12 28.04 15.69
C SER A 591 10.34 26.92 16.37
N LEU A 592 10.24 27.01 17.69
CA LEU A 592 9.31 26.25 18.49
C LEU A 592 8.18 27.19 18.94
N HIS A 593 6.95 26.81 18.65
CA HIS A 593 5.74 27.53 19.05
C HIS A 593 5.10 26.80 20.23
N ILE A 594 4.82 27.54 21.31
CA ILE A 594 4.30 27.00 22.57
C ILE A 594 3.01 27.75 22.90
N TRP A 595 1.88 27.07 22.82
CA TRP A 595 0.59 27.60 23.27
C TRP A 595 0.35 27.18 24.71
N VAL A 596 -0.08 28.13 25.54
CA VAL A 596 -0.59 27.87 26.88
C VAL A 596 -2.05 28.30 26.94
N VAL A 597 -2.93 27.36 27.26
CA VAL A 597 -4.34 27.62 27.58
C VAL A 597 -4.50 27.45 29.08
N ASN A 598 -4.77 28.55 29.78
CA ASN A 598 -4.91 28.52 31.24
C ASN A 598 -6.31 27.99 31.66
N PRO A 599 -6.54 27.71 32.96
CA PRO A 599 -7.84 27.29 33.47
C PRO A 599 -8.98 28.30 33.27
N GLN A 600 -8.70 29.55 32.90
CA GLN A 600 -9.68 30.58 32.56
C GLN A 600 -10.07 30.55 31.07
N GLY A 601 -9.33 29.81 30.24
CA GLY A 601 -9.49 29.72 28.79
C GLY A 601 -8.72 30.80 28.02
N ASP A 602 -7.82 31.55 28.65
CA ASP A 602 -6.95 32.50 27.94
C ASP A 602 -5.87 31.72 27.18
N VAL A 603 -5.66 32.10 25.92
CA VAL A 603 -4.68 31.47 25.04
C VAL A 603 -3.50 32.40 24.82
N THR A 604 -2.31 31.97 25.23
CA THR A 604 -1.07 32.71 25.03
C THR A 604 -0.10 31.90 24.17
N LEU A 605 0.44 32.51 23.12
CA LEU A 605 1.48 31.93 22.28
C LEU A 605 2.86 32.52 22.64
N ARG A 606 3.85 31.65 22.83
CA ARG A 606 5.27 32.00 22.91
C ARG A 606 6.02 31.32 21.76
N THR A 607 6.85 32.10 21.08
CA THR A 607 7.71 31.59 20.00
C THR A 607 9.17 31.65 20.44
N VAL A 608 9.85 30.52 20.34
CA VAL A 608 11.25 30.34 20.72
C VAL A 608 12.06 30.08 19.46
N SER A 609 13.10 30.87 19.22
CA SER A 609 14.03 30.61 18.13
C SER A 609 14.92 29.41 18.46
N VAL A 610 15.02 28.45 17.54
CA VAL A 610 15.87 27.26 17.69
C VAL A 610 17.07 27.42 16.77
N ALA A 611 18.28 27.31 17.35
CA ALA A 611 19.52 27.44 16.59
C ALA A 611 19.70 26.27 15.59
N GLY A 612 20.38 26.54 14.48
CA GLY A 612 20.59 25.58 13.38
C GLY A 612 19.64 25.80 12.20
N ASP A 613 19.72 24.92 11.20
CA ASP A 613 18.97 25.03 9.94
C ASP A 613 17.55 24.46 10.03
N SER A 614 17.31 23.54 10.98
CA SER A 614 16.01 22.95 11.26
C SER A 614 15.80 22.81 12.76
N ALA A 615 14.69 23.35 13.27
CA ALA A 615 14.30 23.21 14.67
C ALA A 615 14.08 21.73 15.04
N GLU A 616 13.46 20.97 14.14
CA GLU A 616 13.23 19.54 14.29
C GLU A 616 14.55 18.76 14.44
N ALA A 617 15.51 18.98 13.53
CA ALA A 617 16.80 18.29 13.57
C ALA A 617 17.63 18.66 14.82
N THR A 618 17.60 19.94 15.22
CA THR A 618 18.30 20.41 16.42
C THR A 618 17.71 19.79 17.68
N LEU A 619 16.39 19.85 17.86
CA LEU A 619 15.71 19.25 19.02
C LEU A 619 15.89 17.73 19.03
N ALA A 620 15.78 17.07 17.87
CA ALA A 620 16.05 15.64 17.74
C ALA A 620 17.44 15.27 18.25
N THR A 621 18.46 16.02 17.83
CA THR A 621 19.86 15.80 18.25
C THR A 621 20.01 15.99 19.76
N GLN A 622 19.44 17.06 20.32
CA GLN A 622 19.50 17.32 21.76
C GLN A 622 18.85 16.20 22.58
N ILE A 623 17.66 15.74 22.17
CA ILE A 623 16.91 14.67 22.85
C ILE A 623 17.65 13.34 22.74
N GLN A 624 18.20 13.01 21.57
CA GLN A 624 18.99 11.79 21.37
C GLN A 624 20.27 11.80 22.21
N ASN A 625 20.96 12.94 22.29
CA ASN A 625 22.13 13.09 23.15
C ASN A 625 21.75 12.94 24.63
N LEU A 626 20.66 13.57 25.09
CA LEU A 626 20.15 13.40 26.45
C LEU A 626 19.89 11.93 26.77
N ARG A 627 19.23 11.20 25.86
CA ARG A 627 18.94 9.77 26.05
C ARG A 627 20.20 8.91 26.16
N ARG A 628 21.29 9.27 25.46
CA ARG A 628 22.58 8.58 25.58
C ARG A 628 23.29 8.90 26.91
N THR A 629 23.15 10.14 27.40
CA THR A 629 23.80 10.60 28.64
C THR A 629 23.08 10.10 29.90
N LEU A 630 21.74 10.01 29.90
CA LEU A 630 20.92 9.66 31.06
C LEU A 630 21.43 8.41 31.83
N PRO A 631 21.67 7.24 31.19
CA PRO A 631 22.17 6.05 31.88
C PRO A 631 23.53 6.27 32.56
N GLN A 632 24.35 7.18 32.03
CA GLN A 632 25.69 7.51 32.51
C GLN A 632 25.69 8.75 33.43
N GLY A 633 24.52 9.23 33.85
CA GLY A 633 24.34 10.50 34.56
C GLY A 633 25.13 10.65 35.85
N GLN A 634 25.56 9.55 36.49
CA GLN A 634 26.48 9.61 37.64
C GLN A 634 27.91 10.00 37.22
N LEU A 635 28.40 9.46 36.11
CA LEU A 635 29.73 9.76 35.57
C LEU A 635 29.75 11.10 34.81
N LEU A 636 28.64 11.43 34.15
CA LEU A 636 28.47 12.60 33.29
C LEU A 636 27.54 13.66 33.89
N ALA A 637 27.57 13.85 35.22
CA ALA A 637 26.61 14.71 35.93
C ALA A 637 26.56 16.16 35.39
N ALA A 638 27.71 16.77 35.11
CA ALA A 638 27.78 18.12 34.58
C ALA A 638 27.21 18.23 33.16
N GLU A 639 27.45 17.23 32.32
CA GLU A 639 26.90 17.15 30.96
C GLU A 639 25.38 16.95 31.00
N LEU A 640 24.91 16.00 31.79
CA LEU A 640 23.49 15.73 31.98
C LEU A 640 22.74 16.98 32.46
N ARG A 641 23.30 17.67 33.47
CA ARG A 641 22.74 18.93 33.97
C ARG A 641 22.66 19.99 32.87
N ARG A 642 23.71 20.14 32.04
CA ARG A 642 23.72 21.09 30.93
C ARG A 642 22.65 20.77 29.89
N GLN A 643 22.47 19.49 29.55
CA GLN A 643 21.48 19.03 28.58
C GLN A 643 20.04 19.21 29.09
N LEU A 644 19.75 18.84 30.35
CA LEU A 644 18.44 19.07 30.98
C LEU A 644 18.10 20.55 31.09
N ASN A 645 19.08 21.38 31.46
CA ASN A 645 18.91 22.82 31.56
C ASN A 645 18.72 23.48 30.19
N GLY A 646 19.47 23.04 29.17
CA GLY A 646 19.32 23.51 27.80
C GLY A 646 17.90 23.30 27.26
N LEU A 647 17.35 22.10 27.45
CA LEU A 647 15.96 21.80 27.07
C LEU A 647 14.96 22.58 27.93
N HIS A 648 15.19 22.73 29.24
CA HIS A 648 14.33 23.56 30.10
C HIS A 648 14.21 25.00 29.58
N ARG A 649 15.34 25.63 29.22
CA ARG A 649 15.36 27.01 28.70
C ARG A 649 14.59 27.18 27.40
N GLN A 650 14.49 26.13 26.59
CA GLN A 650 13.74 26.16 25.33
C GLN A 650 12.26 25.80 25.51
N LEU A 651 11.96 24.79 26.33
CA LEU A 651 10.62 24.21 26.42
C LEU A 651 9.75 24.81 27.52
N ILE A 652 10.34 25.29 28.62
CA ILE A 652 9.61 25.65 29.85
C ILE A 652 9.86 27.09 30.27
N ALA A 653 11.11 27.54 30.33
CA ALA A 653 11.43 28.91 30.77
C ALA A 653 10.61 30.01 30.04
N PRO A 654 10.32 29.90 28.72
CA PRO A 654 9.54 30.91 28.00
C PRO A 654 8.06 31.01 28.42
N ILE A 655 7.54 29.99 29.12
CA ILE A 655 6.15 29.89 29.57
C ILE A 655 6.03 29.76 31.08
N ALA A 656 7.14 29.90 31.84
CA ALA A 656 7.14 29.65 33.28
C ALA A 656 6.21 30.60 34.05
N ASP A 657 5.98 31.81 33.52
CA ASP A 657 5.03 32.81 34.03
C ASP A 657 3.56 32.41 33.84
N LEU A 658 3.28 31.44 32.96
CA LEU A 658 1.95 30.99 32.58
C LEU A 658 1.56 29.65 33.23
N LEU A 659 2.50 28.98 33.90
CA LEU A 659 2.26 27.71 34.57
C LEU A 659 1.65 27.91 35.96
N PRO A 660 0.80 26.96 36.42
CA PRO A 660 0.15 27.08 37.72
C PRO A 660 1.17 27.03 38.86
N THR A 661 0.93 27.82 39.90
CA THR A 661 1.81 27.87 41.08
C THR A 661 1.46 26.82 42.13
N ASP A 662 0.23 26.28 42.11
CA ASP A 662 -0.18 25.15 42.95
C ASP A 662 0.31 23.83 42.33
N PRO A 663 1.19 23.07 43.00
CA PRO A 663 1.65 21.77 42.49
C PRO A 663 0.57 20.70 42.37
N GLN A 664 -0.61 20.89 42.96
CA GLN A 664 -1.76 20.00 42.80
C GLN A 664 -2.54 20.25 41.49
N GLU A 665 -2.39 21.42 40.87
CA GLU A 665 -3.02 21.69 39.57
C GLU A 665 -2.21 21.01 38.45
N PRO A 666 -2.82 20.07 37.70
CA PRO A 666 -2.09 19.31 36.69
C PRO A 666 -1.88 20.12 35.41
N VAL A 667 -0.69 19.98 34.82
CA VAL A 667 -0.32 20.57 33.54
C VAL A 667 -0.35 19.47 32.47
N ALA A 668 -1.20 19.66 31.47
CA ALA A 668 -1.28 18.79 30.30
C ALA A 668 -0.22 19.23 29.29
N ILE A 669 0.76 18.38 29.02
CA ILE A 669 1.75 18.61 27.98
C ILE A 669 1.27 17.90 26.70
N VAL A 670 1.23 18.62 25.58
CA VAL A 670 0.90 18.10 24.24
C VAL A 670 2.15 18.17 23.35
N PRO A 671 3.00 17.12 23.33
CA PRO A 671 4.24 17.12 22.58
C PRO A 671 4.01 16.92 21.08
N GLN A 672 5.00 17.32 20.26
CA GLN A 672 5.08 16.96 18.84
C GLN A 672 6.36 16.19 18.54
N GLY A 673 6.25 15.13 17.73
CA GLY A 673 7.41 14.37 17.25
C GLY A 673 8.27 13.85 18.41
N LEU A 674 9.59 14.06 18.34
CA LEU A 674 10.51 13.53 19.36
C LEU A 674 10.33 14.15 20.75
N LEU A 675 9.52 15.21 20.91
CA LEU A 675 9.21 15.78 22.23
C LEU A 675 8.48 14.79 23.15
N PHE A 676 7.81 13.76 22.62
CA PHE A 676 7.25 12.66 23.43
C PHE A 676 8.32 11.92 24.24
N LEU A 677 9.60 12.02 23.86
CA LEU A 677 10.72 11.35 24.54
C LEU A 677 11.42 12.24 25.58
N VAL A 678 10.96 13.48 25.77
CA VAL A 678 11.55 14.41 26.74
C VAL A 678 11.09 14.03 28.16
N PRO A 679 12.01 13.82 29.11
CA PRO A 679 11.65 13.61 30.50
C PRO A 679 11.32 14.95 31.17
N PHE A 680 10.14 15.50 30.87
CA PHE A 680 9.71 16.82 31.37
C PHE A 680 9.90 16.97 32.88
N ALA A 681 9.59 15.92 33.66
CA ALA A 681 9.79 15.88 35.10
C ALA A 681 11.24 16.17 35.55
N ALA A 682 12.24 15.76 34.76
CA ALA A 682 13.66 15.94 35.05
C ALA A 682 14.25 17.26 34.53
N LEU A 683 13.51 18.03 33.73
CA LEU A 683 14.00 19.31 33.22
C LEU A 683 14.32 20.23 34.40
N GLN A 684 15.49 20.88 34.34
CA GLN A 684 16.04 21.63 35.46
C GLN A 684 16.18 23.11 35.11
N ALA A 685 15.58 23.98 35.93
CA ALA A 685 15.72 25.42 35.82
C ALA A 685 17.14 25.89 36.20
N ASP A 686 17.46 27.15 35.87
CA ASP A 686 18.78 27.74 36.17
C ASP A 686 19.08 27.83 37.67
N ASP A 687 18.04 27.93 38.50
CA ASP A 687 18.11 27.89 39.96
C ASP A 687 18.37 26.49 40.54
N GLY A 688 18.42 25.45 39.70
CA GLY A 688 18.65 24.06 40.07
C GLY A 688 17.40 23.28 40.48
N GLN A 689 16.21 23.91 40.53
CA GLN A 689 14.96 23.20 40.80
C GLN A 689 14.51 22.41 39.57
N MET A 690 13.97 21.21 39.80
CA MET A 690 13.43 20.37 38.73
C MET A 690 11.96 20.68 38.51
N LEU A 691 11.46 20.46 37.30
CA LEU A 691 10.08 20.76 36.95
C LEU A 691 9.07 19.99 37.81
N ILE A 692 9.40 18.72 38.14
CA ILE A 692 8.58 17.87 39.00
C ILE A 692 8.42 18.42 40.42
N ASP A 693 9.32 19.29 40.89
CA ASP A 693 9.21 19.92 42.21
C ASP A 693 8.06 20.93 42.26
N ARG A 694 7.68 21.51 41.12
CA ARG A 694 6.69 22.59 41.04
C ARG A 694 5.35 22.17 40.45
N HIS A 695 5.34 21.20 39.53
CA HIS A 695 4.14 20.89 38.77
C HIS A 695 3.86 19.38 38.71
N SER A 696 2.58 19.03 38.71
CA SER A 696 2.07 17.70 38.38
C SER A 696 1.88 17.62 36.86
N LEU A 697 2.58 16.69 36.19
CA LEU A 697 2.67 16.66 34.72
C LEU A 697 2.06 15.39 34.16
N PHE A 698 1.31 15.50 33.07
CA PHE A 698 0.87 14.38 32.26
C PHE A 698 0.90 14.73 30.77
N LEU A 699 0.92 13.72 29.91
CA LEU A 699 0.94 13.88 28.46
C LEU A 699 -0.43 13.58 27.85
N THR A 700 -0.76 14.26 26.77
CA THR A 700 -1.82 13.84 25.86
C THR A 700 -1.32 13.99 24.41
N PRO A 701 -1.66 13.07 23.49
CA PRO A 701 -1.20 13.17 22.10
C PRO A 701 -1.84 14.34 21.33
N ALA A 702 -3.02 14.79 21.75
CA ALA A 702 -3.71 15.99 21.27
C ALA A 702 -4.67 16.50 22.35
N ILE A 703 -5.02 17.78 22.30
CA ILE A 703 -6.09 18.34 23.15
C ILE A 703 -7.43 17.67 22.80
N ASP A 704 -7.67 17.39 21.52
CA ASP A 704 -8.93 16.77 21.09
C ASP A 704 -9.14 15.35 21.62
N VAL A 705 -8.05 14.58 21.76
CA VAL A 705 -8.09 13.25 22.41
C VAL A 705 -8.58 13.39 23.84
N LEU A 706 -8.04 14.35 24.60
CA LEU A 706 -8.46 14.60 25.97
C LEU A 706 -9.92 15.06 26.04
N ARG A 707 -10.37 15.93 25.12
CA ARG A 707 -11.78 16.35 25.00
C ARG A 707 -12.70 15.15 24.80
N LEU A 708 -12.36 14.23 23.90
CA LEU A 708 -13.16 13.02 23.63
C LEU A 708 -13.22 12.08 24.83
N GLN A 709 -12.08 11.85 25.50
CA GLN A 709 -12.04 11.03 26.72
C GLN A 709 -12.92 11.60 27.85
N PHE A 710 -13.04 12.93 27.94
CA PHE A 710 -13.93 13.58 28.90
C PHE A 710 -15.40 13.63 28.48
N ALA A 711 -15.69 13.45 27.19
CA ALA A 711 -17.03 13.44 26.63
C ALA A 711 -17.66 12.04 26.63
N GLU A 712 -16.85 10.98 26.72
CA GLU A 712 -17.35 9.62 26.95
C GLU A 712 -18.10 9.55 28.28
N ASN A 713 -19.41 9.34 28.21
CA ASN A 713 -20.20 8.80 29.31
C ASN A 713 -20.00 7.28 29.27
N PRO A 714 -19.21 6.66 30.17
CA PRO A 714 -19.02 5.21 30.13
C PRO A 714 -20.39 4.52 30.31
N PRO A 715 -20.88 3.74 29.33
CA PRO A 715 -22.26 3.24 29.34
C PRO A 715 -22.61 2.28 30.48
N ASP A 716 -21.65 1.80 31.28
CA ASP A 716 -21.87 0.72 32.26
C ASP A 716 -21.09 0.87 33.59
N ARG A 717 -20.73 2.09 34.02
CA ARG A 717 -20.14 2.24 35.38
C ARG A 717 -21.12 1.92 36.52
N ALA A 718 -22.42 1.82 36.22
CA ALA A 718 -23.47 1.51 37.18
C ALA A 718 -23.51 0.04 37.64
N LEU A 719 -22.76 -0.88 37.02
CA LEU A 719 -22.69 -2.30 37.43
C LEU A 719 -21.56 -2.61 38.43
N ALA A 720 -20.75 -1.63 38.82
CA ALA A 720 -19.69 -1.77 39.83
C ALA A 720 -19.94 -0.93 41.09
N SER A 721 -21.12 -0.34 41.26
CA SER A 721 -21.46 0.51 42.42
C SER A 721 -21.85 -0.26 43.68
N ASP A 722 -21.89 -1.59 43.65
CA ASP A 722 -22.02 -2.41 44.86
C ASP A 722 -20.63 -2.71 45.48
N VAL A 723 -19.88 -1.67 45.85
CA VAL A 723 -18.64 -1.85 46.63
C VAL A 723 -18.59 -0.87 47.79
N VAL A 724 -18.79 -1.48 48.96
CA VAL A 724 -18.42 -1.02 50.31
C VAL A 724 -17.08 -0.28 50.29
N VAL A 725 -17.05 0.89 50.93
CA VAL A 725 -15.86 1.67 51.23
C VAL A 725 -14.73 0.76 51.75
N GLY A 726 -13.64 0.61 50.99
CA GLY A 726 -12.36 0.13 51.52
C GLY A 726 -11.69 -1.08 50.86
N VAL A 727 -12.22 -1.72 49.81
CA VAL A 727 -11.50 -2.83 49.12
C VAL A 727 -11.72 -2.80 47.60
N ASP A 728 -10.67 -2.47 46.85
CA ASP A 728 -10.66 -2.35 45.38
C ASP A 728 -10.55 -3.73 44.70
N ARG A 729 -11.64 -4.51 44.70
CA ARG A 729 -11.65 -5.93 44.27
C ARG A 729 -11.50 -6.16 42.76
N ALA A 730 -11.38 -5.11 41.94
CA ALA A 730 -11.32 -5.20 40.48
C ALA A 730 -9.93 -4.88 39.91
N ALA A 731 -8.84 -5.30 40.58
CA ALA A 731 -7.47 -5.08 40.08
C ALA A 731 -6.88 -6.35 39.43
N LEU A 732 -6.20 -6.17 38.29
CA LEU A 732 -5.39 -7.18 37.61
C LEU A 732 -3.91 -6.83 37.75
N VAL A 733 -3.14 -7.72 38.38
CA VAL A 733 -1.69 -7.53 38.56
C VAL A 733 -0.96 -8.72 37.93
N VAL A 734 -0.08 -8.44 36.97
CA VAL A 734 0.72 -9.43 36.24
C VAL A 734 2.19 -9.12 36.46
N GLY A 735 2.99 -10.14 36.77
CA GLY A 735 4.43 -10.00 36.98
C GLY A 735 5.21 -11.21 36.52
N ASN A 736 6.33 -10.98 35.81
CA ASN A 736 7.30 -12.01 35.45
C ASN A 736 6.65 -13.32 34.92
N PRO A 737 5.90 -13.27 33.80
CA PRO A 737 5.42 -14.48 33.15
C PRO A 737 6.57 -15.40 32.74
N VAL A 738 6.29 -16.68 32.49
CA VAL A 738 7.24 -17.54 31.78
C VAL A 738 7.45 -16.93 30.39
N MET A 739 8.67 -16.52 30.07
CA MET A 739 8.91 -15.69 28.90
C MET A 739 8.73 -16.46 27.57
N PRO A 740 8.01 -15.88 26.59
CA PRO A 740 7.87 -16.48 25.27
C PRO A 740 9.15 -16.33 24.45
N ALA A 741 9.27 -17.11 23.38
CA ALA A 741 10.37 -16.98 22.42
C ALA A 741 9.99 -16.03 21.28
N VAL A 742 10.82 -15.03 21.02
CA VAL A 742 10.60 -14.05 19.95
C VAL A 742 11.82 -13.96 19.03
N PRO A 743 11.63 -13.75 17.72
CA PRO A 743 12.74 -13.56 16.80
C PRO A 743 13.42 -12.21 17.08
N PRO A 744 14.76 -12.15 17.23
CA PRO A 744 15.48 -10.90 17.49
C PRO A 744 15.51 -9.95 16.27
N VAL A 745 15.35 -10.51 15.07
CA VAL A 745 15.18 -9.80 13.79
C VAL A 745 14.21 -10.62 12.95
N TRP A 746 13.37 -9.96 12.15
CA TRP A 746 12.43 -10.64 11.26
C TRP A 746 13.16 -11.64 10.35
N GLY A 747 12.74 -12.92 10.39
CA GLY A 747 13.39 -14.02 9.66
C GLY A 747 14.46 -14.81 10.44
N ALA A 748 14.82 -14.38 11.66
CA ALA A 748 15.72 -15.14 12.54
C ALA A 748 14.97 -16.19 13.38
N ALA A 749 15.71 -17.18 13.90
CA ALA A 749 15.14 -18.18 14.81
C ALA A 749 14.68 -17.53 16.14
N PRO A 750 13.47 -17.85 16.66
CA PRO A 750 12.98 -17.31 17.92
C PRO A 750 13.85 -17.71 19.12
N SER A 751 14.12 -16.77 20.01
CA SER A 751 14.85 -17.00 21.27
C SER A 751 14.03 -16.54 22.47
N PRO A 752 14.02 -17.28 23.60
CA PRO A 752 13.31 -16.87 24.82
C PRO A 752 13.78 -15.52 25.34
N LEU A 753 12.84 -14.66 25.73
CA LEU A 753 13.18 -13.42 26.43
C LEU A 753 13.76 -13.70 27.82
N SER A 754 14.57 -12.77 28.32
CA SER A 754 15.15 -12.86 29.67
C SER A 754 14.08 -12.78 30.76
N ASN A 755 14.19 -13.63 31.79
CA ASN A 755 13.33 -13.56 32.98
C ASN A 755 13.52 -12.26 33.78
N LEU A 756 12.47 -11.83 34.48
CA LEU A 756 12.40 -10.54 35.19
C LEU A 756 12.07 -10.73 36.69
N PRO A 757 13.00 -11.23 37.52
CA PRO A 757 12.73 -11.47 38.94
C PRO A 757 12.36 -10.19 39.72
N GLY A 758 12.85 -9.02 39.28
CA GLY A 758 12.42 -7.74 39.84
C GLY A 758 10.95 -7.42 39.58
N ALA A 759 10.48 -7.67 38.36
CA ALA A 759 9.07 -7.51 37.99
C ALA A 759 8.14 -8.45 38.79
N GLU A 760 8.63 -9.63 39.17
CA GLU A 760 7.90 -10.52 40.08
C GLU A 760 7.74 -9.89 41.47
N SER A 761 8.83 -9.32 41.99
CA SER A 761 8.86 -8.68 43.30
C SER A 761 7.95 -7.44 43.34
N GLU A 762 8.00 -6.63 42.28
CA GLU A 762 7.12 -5.49 42.06
C GLU A 762 5.64 -5.92 42.04
N ALA A 763 5.28 -6.91 41.22
CA ALA A 763 3.91 -7.40 41.11
C ALA A 763 3.40 -7.95 42.46
N ARG A 764 4.24 -8.65 43.23
CA ARG A 764 3.87 -9.13 44.57
C ARG A 764 3.59 -7.96 45.53
N GLN A 765 4.41 -6.91 45.51
CA GLN A 765 4.23 -5.73 46.35
C GLN A 765 2.97 -4.94 45.96
N VAL A 766 2.78 -4.68 44.67
CA VAL A 766 1.59 -3.97 44.16
C VAL A 766 0.32 -4.77 44.46
N ALA A 767 0.33 -6.09 44.26
CA ALA A 767 -0.80 -6.94 44.58
C ALA A 767 -1.13 -6.98 46.07
N GLN A 768 -0.12 -6.91 46.95
CA GLN A 768 -0.32 -6.79 48.39
C GLN A 768 -1.01 -5.47 48.76
N LEU A 769 -0.58 -4.34 48.17
CA LEU A 769 -1.23 -3.04 48.37
C LEU A 769 -2.67 -3.06 47.88
N LEU A 770 -2.92 -3.63 46.70
CA LEU A 770 -4.27 -3.72 46.12
C LEU A 770 -5.13 -4.85 46.70
N GLN A 771 -4.58 -5.68 47.61
CA GLN A 771 -5.23 -6.84 48.22
C GLN A 771 -5.79 -7.85 47.19
N VAL A 772 -5.03 -8.10 46.11
CA VAL A 772 -5.36 -9.06 45.05
C VAL A 772 -4.29 -10.13 44.91
N LYS A 773 -4.62 -11.23 44.21
CA LYS A 773 -3.64 -12.27 43.87
C LYS A 773 -2.98 -11.92 42.52
N PRO A 774 -1.64 -11.82 42.42
CA PRO A 774 -0.97 -11.56 41.16
C PRO A 774 -0.95 -12.81 40.27
N LEU A 775 -0.96 -12.62 38.95
CA LEU A 775 -0.64 -13.66 37.96
C LEU A 775 0.87 -13.66 37.71
N LEU A 776 1.53 -14.76 38.03
CA LEU A 776 2.99 -14.91 37.94
C LEU A 776 3.38 -16.17 37.17
N GLY A 777 4.55 -16.16 36.53
CA GLY A 777 5.13 -17.33 35.87
C GLY A 777 4.18 -17.95 34.85
N ALA A 778 3.99 -19.27 34.92
CA ALA A 778 3.17 -20.02 33.97
C ALA A 778 1.66 -19.72 34.04
N GLN A 779 1.19 -19.03 35.09
CA GLN A 779 -0.23 -18.67 35.24
C GLN A 779 -0.59 -17.38 34.48
N ALA A 780 0.41 -16.57 34.12
CA ALA A 780 0.22 -15.30 33.44
C ALA A 780 0.09 -15.48 31.91
N THR A 781 -0.83 -16.33 31.47
CA THR A 781 -1.08 -16.59 30.04
C THR A 781 -1.97 -15.52 29.40
N LYS A 782 -1.90 -15.39 28.07
CA LYS A 782 -2.77 -14.49 27.30
C LYS A 782 -4.25 -14.74 27.55
N GLY A 783 -4.68 -16.00 27.53
CA GLY A 783 -6.07 -16.38 27.81
C GLY A 783 -6.54 -15.96 29.20
N GLU A 784 -5.72 -16.16 30.24
CA GLU A 784 -6.08 -15.78 31.62
C GLU A 784 -6.20 -14.27 31.79
N ILE A 785 -5.34 -13.51 31.11
CA ILE A 785 -5.38 -12.05 31.13
C ILE A 785 -6.61 -11.53 30.38
N LEU A 786 -6.89 -12.04 29.18
CA LEU A 786 -8.07 -11.63 28.40
C LEU A 786 -9.38 -11.87 29.16
N ASN A 787 -9.46 -12.93 29.95
CA ASN A 787 -10.64 -13.22 30.79
C ASN A 787 -10.88 -12.19 31.91
N ARG A 788 -9.83 -11.50 32.39
CA ARG A 788 -9.90 -10.60 33.55
C ARG A 788 -9.78 -9.12 33.19
N ILE A 789 -9.08 -8.80 32.10
CA ILE A 789 -8.64 -7.44 31.78
C ILE A 789 -9.80 -6.48 31.53
N THR A 790 -10.89 -6.95 30.92
CA THR A 790 -12.08 -6.13 30.60
C THR A 790 -12.88 -5.74 31.84
N GLN A 791 -12.76 -6.50 32.93
CA GLN A 791 -13.45 -6.26 34.20
C GLN A 791 -12.60 -5.44 35.19
N ALA A 792 -11.31 -5.26 34.89
CA ALA A 792 -10.38 -4.63 35.81
C ALA A 792 -10.45 -3.10 35.74
N ARG A 793 -10.63 -2.45 36.90
CA ARG A 793 -10.53 -0.98 37.05
C ARG A 793 -9.08 -0.53 37.12
N ARG A 794 -8.20 -1.36 37.70
CA ARG A 794 -6.75 -1.12 37.76
C ARG A 794 -6.01 -2.29 37.14
N ILE A 795 -5.15 -2.01 36.18
CA ILE A 795 -4.36 -3.02 35.49
C ILE A 795 -2.88 -2.65 35.70
N HIS A 796 -2.08 -3.58 36.20
CA HIS A 796 -0.64 -3.43 36.36
C HIS A 796 0.09 -4.58 35.69
N LEU A 797 0.90 -4.25 34.69
CA LEU A 797 1.61 -5.22 33.86
C LEU A 797 3.13 -5.00 33.99
N ALA A 798 3.78 -5.83 34.80
CA ALA A 798 5.22 -5.85 35.01
C ALA A 798 5.83 -7.03 34.21
N THR A 799 6.13 -6.80 32.93
CA THR A 799 6.65 -7.81 32.00
C THR A 799 7.49 -7.14 30.88
N HIS A 800 7.89 -7.86 29.82
CA HIS A 800 8.48 -7.22 28.63
C HIS A 800 7.40 -6.60 27.75
N GLY A 801 7.67 -5.37 27.31
CA GLY A 801 6.97 -4.70 26.22
C GLY A 801 7.86 -4.76 24.99
N LEU A 802 7.32 -5.23 23.88
CA LEU A 802 7.99 -5.29 22.59
C LEU A 802 7.57 -4.06 21.79
N LEU A 803 8.50 -3.46 21.05
CA LEU A 803 8.27 -2.23 20.28
C LEU A 803 8.03 -2.48 18.79
N ASP A 804 8.44 -3.64 18.29
CA ASP A 804 8.36 -3.96 16.87
C ASP A 804 6.98 -4.51 16.50
N ASP A 805 6.58 -4.33 15.24
CA ASP A 805 5.41 -5.01 14.68
C ASP A 805 5.80 -6.46 14.38
N LEU A 806 5.47 -7.36 15.30
CA LEU A 806 5.78 -8.78 15.22
C LEU A 806 4.74 -9.58 14.40
N GLY A 807 3.64 -8.93 13.97
CA GLY A 807 2.45 -9.62 13.44
C GLY A 807 1.97 -9.15 12.07
N ASN A 808 2.66 -8.23 11.38
CA ASN A 808 2.15 -7.58 10.16
C ASN A 808 0.75 -6.97 10.41
N SER A 809 0.50 -6.59 11.66
CA SER A 809 -0.79 -6.11 12.17
C SER A 809 -0.97 -4.62 11.93
N GLY A 810 0.08 -3.94 11.45
CA GLY A 810 0.07 -2.51 11.16
C GLY A 810 0.42 -1.65 12.37
N MET A 811 0.08 -2.11 13.58
CA MET A 811 0.35 -1.42 14.83
C MET A 811 1.54 -2.03 15.59
N PRO A 812 2.63 -1.26 15.81
CA PRO A 812 3.81 -1.78 16.50
C PRO A 812 3.56 -2.04 17.99
N GLY A 813 4.07 -3.17 18.45
CA GLY A 813 4.24 -3.50 19.85
C GLY A 813 3.34 -4.61 20.39
N ALA A 814 3.82 -5.26 21.45
CA ALA A 814 3.14 -6.36 22.11
C ALA A 814 3.57 -6.49 23.58
N ILE A 815 2.74 -7.16 24.39
CA ILE A 815 3.03 -7.52 25.77
C ILE A 815 3.40 -9.00 25.79
N ALA A 816 4.58 -9.32 26.33
CA ALA A 816 5.05 -10.69 26.49
C ALA A 816 4.40 -11.34 27.72
N LEU A 817 3.77 -12.49 27.51
CA LEU A 817 3.00 -13.28 28.46
C LEU A 817 3.42 -14.76 28.39
N ALA A 818 2.91 -15.59 29.29
CA ALA A 818 3.24 -17.00 29.29
C ALA A 818 2.62 -17.71 28.07
N PRO A 819 3.43 -18.43 27.25
CA PRO A 819 2.92 -19.19 26.13
C PRO A 819 2.02 -20.33 26.63
N ALA A 820 1.00 -20.67 25.84
CA ALA A 820 0.05 -21.74 26.13
C ALA A 820 -0.17 -22.61 24.89
N ALA A 821 -0.90 -23.72 25.03
CA ALA A 821 -1.16 -24.60 23.89
C ALA A 821 -1.93 -23.84 22.78
N GLY A 822 -1.29 -23.62 21.63
CA GLY A 822 -1.85 -22.88 20.50
C GLY A 822 -1.73 -21.35 20.58
N ASP A 823 -1.00 -20.82 21.57
CA ASP A 823 -0.81 -19.38 21.80
C ASP A 823 0.68 -19.08 22.00
N ASP A 824 1.19 -18.09 21.27
CA ASP A 824 2.61 -17.71 21.26
C ASP A 824 3.04 -16.89 22.49
N GLY A 825 2.09 -16.55 23.38
CA GLY A 825 2.32 -15.73 24.56
C GLY A 825 2.46 -14.24 24.25
N LEU A 826 2.06 -13.76 23.06
CA LEU A 826 2.11 -12.34 22.70
C LEU A 826 0.72 -11.74 22.63
N LEU A 827 0.48 -10.70 23.44
CA LEU A 827 -0.71 -9.87 23.33
C LEU A 827 -0.36 -8.59 22.57
N SER A 828 -0.76 -8.50 21.30
CA SER A 828 -0.38 -7.41 20.41
C SER A 828 -1.12 -6.10 20.71
N ALA A 829 -0.54 -4.97 20.32
CA ALA A 829 -1.15 -3.65 20.39
C ALA A 829 -2.48 -3.58 19.59
N GLY A 830 -2.57 -4.29 18.46
CA GLY A 830 -3.81 -4.43 17.68
C GLY A 830 -4.91 -5.16 18.45
N GLU A 831 -4.60 -6.30 19.07
CA GLU A 831 -5.55 -7.06 19.88
C GLU A 831 -6.03 -6.27 21.10
N ILE A 832 -5.13 -5.57 21.79
CA ILE A 832 -5.49 -4.70 22.94
C ILE A 832 -6.47 -3.63 22.48
N MET A 833 -6.19 -3.00 21.34
CA MET A 833 -7.03 -1.95 20.79
C MET A 833 -8.45 -2.45 20.58
N GLU A 834 -8.68 -3.69 20.12
CA GLU A 834 -10.01 -4.27 19.91
C GLU A 834 -10.83 -4.51 21.20
N LEU A 835 -10.19 -4.48 22.36
CA LEU A 835 -10.87 -4.67 23.65
C LEU A 835 -11.81 -3.50 24.00
N ARG A 836 -12.70 -3.78 24.97
CA ARG A 836 -13.50 -2.79 25.70
C ARG A 836 -13.16 -2.87 27.18
N LEU A 837 -12.42 -1.89 27.68
CA LEU A 837 -11.93 -1.81 29.04
C LEU A 837 -12.77 -0.81 29.85
N ALA A 838 -12.97 -1.12 31.12
CA ALA A 838 -13.51 -0.19 32.12
C ALA A 838 -12.39 0.39 33.01
N ALA A 839 -11.15 0.35 32.54
CA ALA A 839 -9.96 0.63 33.34
C ALA A 839 -9.80 2.13 33.62
N GLU A 840 -9.74 2.50 34.90
CA GLU A 840 -9.39 3.85 35.35
C GLU A 840 -7.90 4.08 35.33
N LEU A 841 -7.09 3.02 35.41
CA LEU A 841 -5.64 3.10 35.39
C LEU A 841 -5.03 1.83 34.82
N VAL A 842 -4.22 1.99 33.77
CA VAL A 842 -3.31 0.96 33.27
C VAL A 842 -1.88 1.38 33.57
N VAL A 843 -1.09 0.53 34.20
CA VAL A 843 0.34 0.76 34.45
C VAL A 843 1.12 -0.27 33.65
N LEU A 844 1.86 0.21 32.65
CA LEU A 844 2.79 -0.58 31.87
C LEU A 844 4.18 -0.43 32.48
N SER A 845 4.47 -1.25 33.48
CA SER A 845 5.80 -1.32 34.11
C SER A 845 6.75 -2.23 33.30
N ALA A 846 6.69 -2.04 31.98
CA ALA A 846 7.44 -2.78 30.99
C ALA A 846 8.34 -1.78 30.23
N CYS A 847 9.52 -2.24 29.81
CA CYS A 847 10.56 -1.39 29.24
C CYS A 847 10.10 -0.69 27.94
N ASP A 848 10.42 0.60 27.81
CA ASP A 848 10.17 1.42 26.60
C ASP A 848 8.71 1.50 26.13
N THR A 849 7.73 1.15 26.97
CA THR A 849 6.30 1.08 26.58
C THR A 849 5.69 2.41 26.14
N GLY A 850 6.29 3.54 26.52
CA GLY A 850 5.90 4.88 26.10
C GLY A 850 6.65 5.40 24.87
N ARG A 851 7.59 4.63 24.32
CA ARG A 851 8.41 5.04 23.18
C ARG A 851 7.66 4.89 21.85
N GLY A 852 7.13 3.70 21.58
CA GLY A 852 6.42 3.35 20.34
C GLY A 852 7.12 3.78 19.04
N ARG A 853 6.37 3.80 17.93
CA ARG A 853 6.75 4.51 16.70
C ARG A 853 6.14 5.90 16.74
N ILE A 854 6.98 6.93 16.71
CA ILE A 854 6.53 8.33 16.71
C ILE A 854 6.18 8.73 15.27
N THR A 855 4.96 9.21 15.06
CA THR A 855 4.46 9.73 13.77
C THR A 855 3.80 11.11 13.97
N GLY A 856 3.27 11.72 12.90
CA GLY A 856 2.43 12.92 13.02
C GLY A 856 1.19 12.73 13.92
N ASP A 857 0.81 11.47 14.17
CA ASP A 857 -0.34 11.07 14.97
C ASP A 857 0.00 10.83 16.47
N GLY A 858 1.24 11.12 16.87
CA GLY A 858 1.77 10.90 18.23
C GLY A 858 2.52 9.58 18.36
N VAL A 859 2.50 9.00 19.57
CA VAL A 859 3.13 7.69 19.84
C VAL A 859 2.18 6.58 19.41
N LEU A 860 2.53 5.86 18.34
CA LEU A 860 1.88 4.61 17.97
C LEU A 860 2.48 3.47 18.80
N GLY A 861 1.64 2.80 19.58
CA GLY A 861 2.04 1.66 20.40
C GLY A 861 1.04 1.40 21.53
N LEU A 862 1.51 0.73 22.57
CA LEU A 862 0.67 0.22 23.65
C LEU A 862 -0.16 1.30 24.36
N SER A 863 0.39 2.50 24.59
CA SER A 863 -0.37 3.60 25.23
C SER A 863 -1.63 3.96 24.45
N ARG A 864 -1.51 4.15 23.13
CA ARG A 864 -2.65 4.41 22.22
C ARG A 864 -3.64 3.26 22.23
N SER A 865 -3.17 2.01 22.17
CA SER A 865 -4.04 0.82 22.19
C SER A 865 -4.91 0.75 23.44
N PHE A 866 -4.33 0.97 24.63
CA PHE A 866 -5.10 0.95 25.88
C PHE A 866 -6.08 2.11 25.99
N LEU A 867 -5.69 3.32 25.59
CA LEU A 867 -6.59 4.48 25.56
C LEU A 867 -7.75 4.25 24.58
N ALA A 868 -7.47 3.74 23.39
CA ALA A 868 -8.49 3.36 22.39
C ALA A 868 -9.42 2.24 22.90
N ALA A 869 -8.90 1.34 23.72
CA ALA A 869 -9.65 0.26 24.35
C ALA A 869 -10.58 0.76 25.48
N GLY A 870 -10.47 2.02 25.92
CA GLY A 870 -11.33 2.62 26.95
C GLY A 870 -10.65 2.85 28.30
N ALA A 871 -9.31 2.74 28.38
CA ALA A 871 -8.60 3.16 29.58
C ALA A 871 -8.63 4.68 29.74
N ASP A 872 -8.97 5.19 30.94
CA ASP A 872 -8.95 6.64 31.21
C ASP A 872 -7.53 7.22 31.05
N ARG A 873 -6.52 6.45 31.48
CA ARG A 873 -5.09 6.78 31.36
C ARG A 873 -4.20 5.56 31.47
N VAL A 874 -3.00 5.75 30.94
CA VAL A 874 -1.94 4.76 30.91
C VAL A 874 -0.67 5.39 31.47
N VAL A 875 -0.06 4.75 32.48
CA VAL A 875 1.28 5.07 32.95
C VAL A 875 2.27 4.21 32.19
N VAL A 876 3.21 4.83 31.49
CA VAL A 876 4.19 4.17 30.61
C VAL A 876 5.62 4.62 30.92
N THR A 877 6.62 3.88 30.41
CA THR A 877 8.04 4.23 30.58
C THR A 877 8.66 4.77 29.29
N LEU A 878 9.48 5.83 29.41
CA LEU A 878 10.23 6.44 28.29
C LEU A 878 11.49 5.65 27.91
N TRP A 879 12.02 4.83 28.82
CA TRP A 879 13.19 3.96 28.63
C TRP A 879 13.17 2.80 29.63
N LYS A 880 14.02 1.79 29.39
CA LYS A 880 14.30 0.69 30.33
C LYS A 880 14.99 1.16 31.61
N ILE A 881 14.39 0.87 32.76
CA ILE A 881 14.85 1.25 34.10
C ILE A 881 15.41 0.02 34.82
N PRO A 882 16.41 0.14 35.72
CA PRO A 882 16.79 -0.95 36.61
C PRO A 882 15.64 -1.40 37.53
N ASP A 883 15.60 -2.69 37.85
CA ASP A 883 14.52 -3.34 38.60
C ASP A 883 14.25 -2.73 39.99
N GLU A 884 15.30 -2.47 40.79
CA GLU A 884 15.14 -1.99 42.17
C GLU A 884 14.49 -0.59 42.26
N PRO A 885 14.97 0.45 41.54
CA PRO A 885 14.30 1.75 41.48
C PRO A 885 12.83 1.67 41.06
N THR A 886 12.50 0.80 40.10
CA THR A 886 11.13 0.63 39.61
C THR A 886 10.20 0.11 40.70
N ALA A 887 10.60 -0.94 41.41
CA ALA A 887 9.81 -1.50 42.50
C ALA A 887 9.56 -0.47 43.62
N ILE A 888 10.59 0.33 43.97
CA ILE A 888 10.47 1.39 44.97
C ILE A 888 9.47 2.47 44.52
N LEU A 889 9.61 2.95 43.28
CA LEU A 889 8.74 3.97 42.72
C LEU A 889 7.29 3.49 42.66
N MET A 890 7.05 2.27 42.20
CA MET A 890 5.69 1.71 42.11
C MET A 890 5.08 1.47 43.50
N GLY A 891 5.87 1.07 44.48
CA GLY A 891 5.44 1.01 45.88
C GLY A 891 4.96 2.38 46.40
N HIS A 892 5.75 3.43 46.19
CA HIS A 892 5.36 4.80 46.54
C HIS A 892 4.13 5.29 45.78
N PHE A 893 4.03 4.96 44.49
CA PHE A 893 2.91 5.34 43.63
C PHE A 893 1.60 4.76 44.13
N TYR A 894 1.54 3.44 44.35
CA TYR A 894 0.32 2.80 44.85
C TYR A 894 -0.02 3.18 46.30
N ALA A 895 0.99 3.40 47.16
CA ALA A 895 0.75 3.93 48.51
C ALA A 895 0.13 5.34 48.47
N ALA A 896 0.59 6.21 47.56
CA ALA A 896 0.03 7.54 47.36
C ALA A 896 -1.41 7.48 46.81
N LEU A 897 -1.72 6.53 45.91
CA LEU A 897 -3.09 6.30 45.43
C LEU A 897 -4.04 5.85 46.56
N GLN A 898 -3.57 4.99 47.48
CA GLN A 898 -4.36 4.59 48.66
C GLN A 898 -4.67 5.76 49.60
N GLN A 899 -3.84 6.80 49.58
CA GLN A 899 -4.05 8.04 50.34
C GLN A 899 -5.03 9.00 49.64
N GLY A 900 -5.67 8.59 48.54
CA GLY A 900 -6.67 9.37 47.82
C GLY A 900 -6.10 10.42 46.87
N ARG A 901 -4.80 10.36 46.55
CA ARG A 901 -4.20 11.26 45.54
C ARG A 901 -4.59 10.81 44.13
N SER A 902 -4.75 11.79 43.22
CA SER A 902 -4.93 11.48 41.79
C SER A 902 -3.67 10.78 41.24
N PRO A 903 -3.78 9.97 40.17
CA PRO A 903 -2.62 9.30 39.60
C PRO A 903 -1.47 10.23 39.19
N VAL A 904 -1.75 11.41 38.67
CA VAL A 904 -0.67 12.36 38.32
C VAL A 904 0.04 12.85 39.59
N ALA A 905 -0.72 13.22 40.64
CA ALA A 905 -0.14 13.66 41.91
C ALA A 905 0.60 12.53 42.65
N ALA A 906 0.07 11.32 42.60
CA ALA A 906 0.69 10.12 43.15
C ALA A 906 2.01 9.78 42.44
N LEU A 907 2.03 9.87 41.10
CA LEU A 907 3.23 9.62 40.31
C LEU A 907 4.31 10.66 40.61
N ARG A 908 3.93 11.95 40.68
CA ARG A 908 4.83 13.03 41.10
C ARG A 908 5.44 12.76 42.47
N GLN A 909 4.63 12.40 43.47
CA GLN A 909 5.13 12.09 44.80
C GLN A 909 6.09 10.90 44.77
N ALA A 910 5.75 9.84 44.05
CA ALA A 910 6.60 8.66 43.92
C ALA A 910 7.95 8.98 43.29
N MET A 911 7.99 9.83 42.26
CA MET A 911 9.23 10.30 41.65
C MET A 911 10.10 11.09 42.63
N ILE A 912 9.50 12.03 43.37
CA ILE A 912 10.21 12.84 44.37
C ILE A 912 10.80 11.96 45.47
N GLN A 913 10.02 11.02 46.02
CA GLN A 913 10.47 10.11 47.08
C GLN A 913 11.57 9.15 46.58
N THR A 914 11.45 8.67 45.34
CA THR A 914 12.47 7.79 44.74
C THR A 914 13.78 8.54 44.50
N ARG A 915 13.70 9.81 44.08
CA ARG A 915 14.85 10.69 43.88
C ARG A 915 15.67 10.89 45.15
N ASP A 916 15.05 10.91 46.33
CA ASP A 916 15.75 11.06 47.61
C ASP A 916 16.77 9.92 47.84
N ARG A 917 16.51 8.74 47.25
CA ARG A 917 17.43 7.59 47.27
C ARG A 917 18.33 7.52 46.03
N TYR A 918 17.89 8.06 44.90
CA TYR A 918 18.54 7.94 43.60
C TYR A 918 18.70 9.32 42.92
N SER A 919 19.91 9.88 42.95
CA SER A 919 20.18 11.23 42.42
C SER A 919 20.13 11.34 40.90
N ASN A 920 20.31 10.25 40.14
CA ASN A 920 20.27 10.29 38.67
C ASN A 920 18.81 10.17 38.16
N PRO A 921 18.30 11.14 37.38
CA PRO A 921 16.97 11.09 36.78
C PRO A 921 16.65 9.83 35.98
N PHE A 922 17.65 9.13 35.44
CA PHE A 922 17.47 7.84 34.78
C PHE A 922 16.70 6.81 35.62
N GLN A 923 16.79 6.91 36.96
CA GLN A 923 16.21 5.94 37.90
C GLN A 923 14.77 6.29 38.33
N TRP A 924 14.31 7.52 38.14
CA TRP A 924 13.00 7.97 38.66
C TRP A 924 12.16 8.78 37.66
N ALA A 925 12.74 9.41 36.65
CA ALA A 925 12.04 10.29 35.70
C ALA A 925 11.54 9.58 34.43
N ALA A 926 11.55 8.26 34.42
CA ALA A 926 11.21 7.45 33.25
C ALA A 926 9.71 7.27 33.05
N PHE A 927 8.93 7.32 34.12
CA PHE A 927 7.48 7.12 34.06
C PHE A 927 6.76 8.39 33.61
N THR A 928 5.70 8.24 32.84
CA THR A 928 4.81 9.34 32.48
C THR A 928 3.36 8.87 32.42
N ALA A 929 2.42 9.71 32.84
CA ALA A 929 1.00 9.45 32.69
C ALA A 929 0.52 10.00 31.35
N VAL A 930 -0.26 9.21 30.60
CA VAL A 930 -0.84 9.58 29.31
C VAL A 930 -2.36 9.44 29.37
N GLY A 931 -3.11 10.48 29.01
CA GLY A 931 -4.58 10.50 29.06
C GLY A 931 -5.12 11.41 30.17
N ARG A 932 -6.22 11.04 30.82
CA ARG A 932 -6.88 11.87 31.84
C ARG A 932 -6.03 12.03 33.12
N PRO A 933 -6.05 13.20 33.79
CA PRO A 933 -5.26 13.45 35.00
C PRO A 933 -5.84 12.84 36.29
N ASP A 934 -7.19 12.81 36.43
CA ASP A 934 -7.91 12.43 37.67
C ASP A 934 -8.79 11.20 37.62
#